data_AF-A0A6A6KF49-F1
#
_entry.id   AF-A0A6A6KF49-F1
#
_cell.length_a   1.000
_cell.length_b   1.000
_cell.length_c   1.000
_cell.angle_alpha   90.00
_cell.angle_beta   90.00
_cell.angle_gamma   90.00
#
_symmetry.space_group_name_H-M   'P 1'
#
loop_
_entity.id
_entity.type
_entity.pdbx_description
1 polymer ?
#
loop_
_entity_poly.entity_id
_entity_poly.type
_entity_poly.pdbx_seq_one_letter_code
_entity_poly.pdbx_strand_id
1 'polypeptide(L)'
;MISLQNGHRASLGGSAHDDTGFRVKLEPSSSSLSLVPFKGRDSNHEVDEDTRLSLAHQMYKAGNYKQALEHSNTVYERSPMRTDNLLLLGAIYYQLHDYDMCIAKNEEALRLEPRFAECYGNMANAWKEKGDIDLAIRYYLVAIELRPNFVDAWSNLASAYMRKGRLNEAAQCCRQALALNPLLVDAHSNLGNLMKAQGLLQEAYGCYLEALRIQPTFAIAWSNLAGLFLESGDLNRALQYYKEAVKLKPTFPDAYLNLGNVYRALGMPQEAIVCYQRAVQTRPNCAVAYGNLACTYYERGQLDLAILHYKQAISCDGRFLEAYNNLGNALKDVGRVDEAIQCYSQCLALQPTHPQALTNLGNIYMEWNMASTAASYYKATLAVTTGLSAPFNNLAVIYKQQGNYADAISCYNEVLRIDPLAADGLVNRGNTYKEIGRLSEAIQDYIRAITVRPNMAEAHANLASAYKDSGHVEVALKSYRQALHLRPDFPEATCNLLHTLQCVCSWEDRDKMFTDVEGIIRRQITMSVLPSVQPFHAIAYPIDPMLALDISRKYAAHCSIIASRFGLPPFSHPPPIPIKRDRGERLRIGYVSSDFGNHPLSHLMGSVFGMHNRENVEGARNEIFAMQPAPIQVSYMGFPGTTGTTYIDYLVTDEFVSPTRYSHIYSEKLVHMPHCYFVNDYKQKNLDVLDPTCQHKRSDYGLPEDKFIFACFNQLYKMDPEIFNTWCNILKRVPNGALWLLRFPAAGEMRLRSYAVAQGLQPEQIIFTDVAMKHEHIRRSALADLFLDTRIIRKGLVPDKRTYMVLVNGWCSSGKLREAQQFLEEMINKGFNPSVRRRDLVIEGLLNAGYLESVKKMVIKITKEGFVPDVNTFNSLMEAVCKVGEVDFCVDMYRSVGKLGLCPDINT
;
A
#
# COMPACT_ATOMS: atom_id res chain seq x y z
N MET A 1 -43.65 -24.07 -12.75
CA MET A 1 -45.03 -24.19 -12.23
C MET A 1 -45.38 -22.83 -11.62
N ILE A 2 -45.96 -21.92 -12.42
CA ILE A 2 -47.39 -21.64 -12.61
C ILE A 2 -48.08 -21.02 -11.37
N SER A 3 -48.72 -19.87 -11.64
CA SER A 3 -49.84 -19.19 -10.95
C SER A 3 -49.47 -18.16 -9.88
N LEU A 4 -49.64 -16.84 -10.09
CA LEU A 4 -50.84 -16.00 -10.35
C LEU A 4 -51.68 -15.68 -9.09
N GLN A 5 -51.72 -14.36 -8.82
CA GLN A 5 -52.84 -13.47 -8.45
C GLN A 5 -53.85 -13.84 -7.35
N ASN A 6 -54.03 -12.89 -6.42
CA ASN A 6 -55.28 -12.23 -5.95
C ASN A 6 -54.87 -11.34 -4.74
N GLY A 7 -55.32 -10.10 -4.48
CA GLY A 7 -56.53 -9.38 -4.87
C GLY A 7 -57.49 -9.26 -3.68
N HIS A 8 -57.47 -8.16 -2.90
CA HIS A 8 -58.55 -7.57 -2.06
C HIS A 8 -57.99 -6.32 -1.32
N ARG A 9 -58.42 -5.07 -1.59
CA ARG A 9 -59.63 -4.33 -1.13
C ARG A 9 -59.90 -4.39 0.39
N ALA A 10 -59.69 -3.25 1.06
CA ALA A 10 -60.59 -2.70 2.08
C ALA A 10 -60.32 -1.20 2.26
N SER A 11 -61.40 -0.46 2.49
CA SER A 11 -61.52 0.99 2.54
C SER A 11 -62.27 1.40 3.82
N LEU A 12 -62.08 2.67 4.22
CA LEU A 12 -62.98 3.57 4.96
C LEU A 12 -62.85 3.75 6.49
N GLY A 13 -62.88 5.06 6.84
CA GLY A 13 -63.32 5.66 8.11
C GLY A 13 -62.18 6.24 8.97
N GLY A 14 -62.13 7.49 9.40
CA GLY A 14 -63.07 8.63 9.36
C GLY A 14 -62.74 9.62 10.50
N SER A 15 -62.83 10.93 10.18
CA SER A 15 -63.13 12.12 11.01
C SER A 15 -62.31 12.52 12.26
N ALA A 16 -61.81 13.77 12.28
CA ALA A 16 -62.31 14.94 13.06
C ALA A 16 -61.18 15.98 13.30
N HIS A 17 -61.29 17.17 12.69
CA HIS A 17 -61.47 18.52 13.30
C HIS A 17 -60.62 18.90 14.53
N ASP A 18 -59.69 19.85 14.34
CA ASP A 18 -59.67 21.22 14.92
C ASP A 18 -58.36 21.91 14.48
N ASP A 19 -58.37 22.99 13.70
CA ASP A 19 -58.67 24.40 14.03
C ASP A 19 -57.62 25.07 14.94
N THR A 20 -56.65 25.77 14.35
CA THR A 20 -56.11 27.04 14.87
C THR A 20 -55.43 27.81 13.75
N GLY A 21 -56.05 28.92 13.33
CA GLY A 21 -55.46 29.91 12.45
C GLY A 21 -54.59 30.93 13.18
N PHE A 22 -53.69 31.57 12.44
CA PHE A 22 -53.17 32.90 12.77
C PHE A 22 -53.17 33.77 11.51
N ARG A 23 -54.06 34.77 11.52
CA ARG A 23 -54.21 35.87 10.55
C ARG A 23 -53.10 36.90 10.75
N VAL A 24 -52.57 37.44 9.64
CA VAL A 24 -51.94 38.77 9.61
C VAL A 24 -52.93 39.79 9.07
N LYS A 25 -53.04 40.89 9.83
CA LYS A 25 -53.92 42.05 9.66
C LYS A 25 -53.52 42.91 8.46
N LEU A 26 -54.52 43.42 7.74
CA LEU A 26 -54.46 44.68 7.00
C LEU A 26 -55.86 45.32 7.04
N GLU A 27 -55.96 46.51 7.63
CA GLU A 27 -57.06 47.47 7.55
C GLU A 27 -56.54 48.82 8.14
N PRO A 28 -57.19 49.98 7.93
CA PRO A 28 -57.65 50.57 6.66
C PRO A 28 -57.43 52.12 6.63
N SER A 29 -57.74 52.77 5.50
CA SER A 29 -58.16 54.19 5.48
C SER A 29 -59.06 54.38 4.26
N SER A 30 -60.39 54.33 4.43
CA SER A 30 -61.29 55.50 4.51
C SER A 30 -61.28 56.37 3.25
N SER A 31 -62.37 56.80 2.63
CA SER A 31 -63.80 56.59 2.78
C SER A 31 -64.45 57.42 1.67
N SER A 32 -65.50 56.88 1.04
CA SER A 32 -66.67 57.58 0.46
C SER A 32 -66.54 59.04 -0.01
N LEU A 33 -66.91 59.30 -1.27
CA LEU A 33 -68.00 60.24 -1.57
C LEU A 33 -68.54 60.05 -3.00
N SER A 34 -69.84 60.33 -3.08
CA SER A 34 -70.85 60.11 -4.10
C SER A 34 -70.64 60.82 -5.45
N LEU A 35 -71.20 60.19 -6.49
CA LEU A 35 -71.61 60.78 -7.77
C LEU A 35 -72.46 62.06 -7.61
N VAL A 36 -72.06 63.13 -8.32
CA VAL A 36 -72.95 64.10 -9.01
C VAL A 36 -72.17 64.65 -10.22
N PRO A 37 -72.80 64.83 -11.41
CA PRO A 37 -72.09 65.09 -12.66
C PRO A 37 -71.84 66.59 -12.90
N PHE A 38 -70.70 66.93 -13.50
CA PHE A 38 -70.49 68.23 -14.12
C PHE A 38 -70.19 68.07 -15.62
N LYS A 39 -71.17 68.47 -16.43
CA LYS A 39 -71.03 68.71 -17.87
C LYS A 39 -70.21 69.97 -18.09
N GLY A 40 -69.35 69.91 -19.10
CA GLY A 40 -68.97 71.06 -19.92
C GLY A 40 -67.61 71.65 -19.61
N ARG A 41 -66.63 71.33 -20.45
CA ARG A 41 -66.17 72.30 -21.45
C ARG A 41 -65.36 71.61 -22.54
N ASP A 42 -65.81 71.89 -23.76
CA ASP A 42 -65.13 71.63 -25.01
C ASP A 42 -63.68 72.11 -24.99
N SER A 43 -62.79 71.21 -25.35
CA SER A 43 -61.65 71.54 -26.22
C SER A 43 -61.26 70.27 -26.95
N ASN A 44 -61.81 70.12 -28.16
CA ASN A 44 -61.28 69.25 -29.20
C ASN A 44 -59.80 69.59 -29.41
N HIS A 45 -58.92 68.86 -28.72
CA HIS A 45 -57.68 68.41 -29.32
C HIS A 45 -57.87 66.93 -29.58
N GLU A 46 -58.54 66.62 -30.70
CA GLU A 46 -58.38 65.33 -31.36
C GLU A 46 -56.87 65.15 -31.59
N VAL A 47 -56.23 64.40 -30.71
CA VAL A 47 -54.87 63.92 -30.95
C VAL A 47 -55.01 62.98 -32.14
N ASP A 48 -54.58 63.51 -33.28
CA ASP A 48 -54.46 62.83 -34.55
C ASP A 48 -53.91 61.40 -34.37
N GLU A 49 -54.46 60.44 -35.10
CA GLU A 49 -54.10 59.02 -34.99
C GLU A 49 -52.60 58.82 -35.22
N ASP A 50 -52.01 59.61 -36.12
CA ASP A 50 -50.58 59.61 -36.41
C ASP A 50 -49.75 60.11 -35.22
N THR A 51 -50.28 61.05 -34.42
CA THR A 51 -49.62 61.53 -33.20
C THR A 51 -49.63 60.46 -32.11
N ARG A 52 -50.72 59.70 -31.97
CA ARG A 52 -50.80 58.58 -31.01
C ARG A 52 -49.93 57.40 -31.43
N LEU A 53 -49.90 57.06 -32.72
CA LEU A 53 -49.02 56.01 -33.22
C LEU A 53 -47.54 56.41 -33.05
N SER A 54 -47.19 57.67 -33.28
CA SER A 54 -45.84 58.20 -33.02
C SER A 54 -45.46 58.11 -31.54
N LEU A 55 -46.40 58.40 -30.63
CA LEU A 55 -46.20 58.23 -29.19
C LEU A 55 -46.01 56.75 -28.81
N ALA A 56 -46.78 55.84 -29.40
CA ALA A 56 -46.61 54.40 -29.19
C ALA A 56 -45.21 53.92 -29.61
N HIS A 57 -44.72 54.38 -30.77
CA HIS A 57 -43.35 54.10 -31.22
C HIS A 57 -42.29 54.70 -30.27
N GLN A 58 -42.52 55.90 -29.74
CA GLN A 58 -41.61 56.53 -28.79
C GLN A 58 -41.56 55.74 -27.48
N MET A 59 -42.71 55.31 -26.95
CA MET A 59 -42.79 54.49 -25.74
C MET A 59 -42.18 53.10 -25.95
N TYR A 60 -42.37 52.50 -27.12
CA TYR A 60 -41.72 51.25 -27.49
C TYR A 60 -40.19 51.40 -27.52
N LYS A 61 -39.67 52.46 -28.17
CA LYS A 61 -38.23 52.77 -28.19
C LYS A 61 -37.67 53.09 -26.81
N ALA A 62 -38.48 53.66 -25.91
CA ALA A 62 -38.11 53.92 -24.52
C ALA A 62 -38.17 52.67 -23.61
N GLY A 63 -38.62 51.51 -24.11
CA GLY A 63 -38.77 50.29 -23.33
C GLY A 63 -40.04 50.23 -22.46
N ASN A 64 -40.93 51.22 -22.58
CA ASN A 64 -42.17 51.32 -21.82
C ASN A 64 -43.29 50.54 -22.53
N TYR A 65 -43.13 49.22 -22.66
CA TYR A 65 -43.99 48.38 -23.50
C TYR A 65 -45.47 48.36 -23.08
N LYS A 66 -45.77 48.49 -21.79
CA LYS A 66 -47.17 48.58 -21.31
C LYS A 66 -47.87 49.87 -21.77
N GLN A 67 -47.18 51.00 -21.70
CA GLN A 67 -47.71 52.29 -22.17
C GLN A 67 -47.74 52.35 -23.71
N ALA A 68 -46.76 51.74 -24.37
CA ALA A 68 -46.79 51.55 -25.82
C ALA A 68 -48.01 50.73 -26.24
N LEU A 69 -48.34 49.66 -25.50
CA LEU A 69 -49.51 48.82 -25.74
C LEU A 69 -50.82 49.61 -25.61
N GLU A 70 -50.96 50.44 -24.56
CA GLU A 70 -52.15 51.28 -24.35
C GLU A 70 -52.40 52.24 -25.52
N HIS A 71 -51.34 52.94 -25.98
CA HIS A 71 -51.44 53.85 -27.11
C HIS A 71 -51.72 53.11 -28.44
N SER A 72 -51.06 51.98 -28.69
CA SER A 72 -51.29 51.17 -29.89
C SER A 72 -52.68 50.51 -29.91
N ASN A 73 -53.20 50.07 -28.77
CA ASN A 73 -54.58 49.54 -28.67
C ASN A 73 -55.62 50.62 -28.96
N THR A 74 -55.39 51.84 -28.47
CA THR A 74 -56.29 52.98 -28.76
C THR A 74 -56.31 53.32 -30.26
N VAL A 75 -55.18 53.19 -30.95
CA VAL A 75 -55.10 53.34 -32.42
C VAL A 75 -55.78 52.16 -33.12
N TYR A 76 -55.64 50.94 -32.59
CA TYR A 76 -56.27 49.74 -33.13
C TYR A 76 -57.80 49.75 -33.01
N GLU A 77 -58.36 50.26 -31.90
CA GLU A 77 -59.81 50.39 -31.71
C GLU A 77 -60.48 51.31 -32.75
N ARG A 78 -59.75 52.35 -33.20
CA ARG A 78 -60.24 53.32 -34.19
C ARG A 78 -59.99 52.88 -35.62
N SER A 79 -58.81 52.30 -35.86
CA SER A 79 -58.33 51.89 -37.19
C SER A 79 -57.76 50.45 -37.14
N PRO A 80 -58.62 49.41 -37.07
CA PRO A 80 -58.16 48.01 -36.89
C PRO A 80 -57.36 47.45 -38.09
N MET A 81 -57.53 48.04 -39.27
CA MET A 81 -56.91 47.59 -40.51
C MET A 81 -55.55 48.26 -40.79
N ARG A 82 -55.03 49.07 -39.85
CA ARG A 82 -53.78 49.82 -40.02
C ARG A 82 -52.58 48.89 -39.81
N THR A 83 -51.90 48.52 -40.89
CA THR A 83 -50.85 47.47 -40.88
C THR A 83 -49.60 47.87 -40.10
N ASP A 84 -49.21 49.16 -40.12
CA ASP A 84 -48.08 49.70 -39.34
C ASP A 84 -48.31 49.59 -37.82
N ASN A 85 -49.53 49.85 -37.33
CA ASN A 85 -49.89 49.67 -35.93
C ASN A 85 -50.02 48.19 -35.53
N LEU A 86 -50.53 47.33 -36.43
CA LEU A 86 -50.58 45.88 -36.21
C LEU A 86 -49.17 45.27 -36.07
N LEU A 87 -48.22 45.70 -36.92
CA LEU A 87 -46.81 45.30 -36.81
C LEU A 87 -46.22 45.75 -35.46
N LEU A 88 -46.50 47.00 -35.04
CA LEU A 88 -46.04 47.53 -33.76
C LEU A 88 -46.66 46.78 -32.57
N LEU A 89 -47.95 46.45 -32.60
CA LEU A 89 -48.60 45.61 -31.59
C LEU A 89 -47.94 44.24 -31.48
N GLY A 90 -47.65 43.61 -32.62
CA GLY A 90 -46.91 42.35 -32.65
C GLY A 90 -45.54 42.45 -31.94
N ALA A 91 -44.78 43.50 -32.24
CA ALA A 91 -43.50 43.77 -31.59
C ALA A 91 -43.64 44.06 -30.08
N ILE A 92 -44.66 44.81 -29.66
CA ILE A 92 -44.95 45.11 -28.25
C ILE A 92 -45.29 43.82 -27.48
N TYR A 93 -46.17 42.98 -28.02
CA TYR A 93 -46.53 41.71 -27.39
C TYR A 93 -45.34 40.75 -27.27
N TYR A 94 -44.45 40.73 -28.26
CA TYR A 94 -43.19 39.99 -28.15
C TYR A 94 -42.34 40.47 -26.97
N GLN A 95 -42.17 41.78 -26.78
CA GLN A 95 -41.42 42.36 -25.66
C GLN A 95 -42.10 42.13 -24.29
N LEU A 96 -43.42 41.95 -24.27
CA LEU A 96 -44.18 41.60 -23.07
C LEU A 96 -44.21 40.08 -22.79
N HIS A 97 -43.49 39.27 -23.59
CA HIS A 97 -43.47 37.81 -23.52
C HIS A 97 -44.83 37.13 -23.80
N ASP A 98 -45.77 37.83 -24.42
CA ASP A 98 -47.03 37.26 -24.91
C ASP A 98 -46.86 36.86 -26.39
N TYR A 99 -46.23 35.70 -26.59
CA TYR A 99 -45.87 35.21 -27.92
C TYR A 99 -47.09 34.83 -28.76
N ASP A 100 -48.19 34.42 -28.13
CA ASP A 100 -49.43 34.07 -28.82
C ASP A 100 -50.11 35.30 -29.42
N MET A 101 -50.20 36.39 -28.64
CA MET A 101 -50.73 37.65 -29.16
C MET A 101 -49.80 38.33 -30.17
N CYS A 102 -48.48 38.18 -30.01
CA CYS A 102 -47.51 38.59 -31.04
C CYS A 102 -47.84 37.92 -32.38
N ILE A 103 -48.00 36.59 -32.38
CA ILE A 103 -48.32 35.83 -33.59
C ILE A 103 -49.67 36.28 -34.17
N ALA A 104 -50.71 36.36 -33.34
CA ALA A 104 -52.06 36.73 -33.79
C ALA A 104 -52.12 38.11 -34.47
N LYS A 105 -51.43 39.13 -33.93
CA LYS A 105 -51.43 40.48 -34.52
C LYS A 105 -50.61 40.59 -35.79
N ASN A 106 -49.52 39.83 -35.93
CA ASN A 106 -48.79 39.74 -37.19
C ASN A 106 -49.58 38.94 -38.25
N GLU A 107 -50.36 37.91 -37.88
CA GLU A 107 -51.27 37.20 -38.80
C GLU A 107 -52.43 38.09 -39.27
N GLU A 108 -52.98 38.95 -38.40
CA GLU A 108 -53.93 40.00 -38.79
C GLU A 108 -53.32 40.94 -39.84
N ALA A 109 -52.09 41.41 -39.64
CA ALA A 109 -51.40 42.26 -40.62
C ALA A 109 -51.17 41.54 -41.95
N LEU A 110 -50.77 40.26 -41.92
CA LEU A 110 -50.51 39.47 -43.13
C LEU A 110 -51.78 39.14 -43.94
N ARG A 111 -52.96 39.10 -43.30
CA ARG A 111 -54.24 38.98 -44.03
C ARG A 111 -54.54 40.20 -44.90
N LEU A 112 -54.03 41.37 -44.51
CA LEU A 112 -54.18 42.62 -45.24
C LEU A 112 -53.04 42.82 -46.24
N GLU A 113 -51.81 42.50 -45.84
CA GLU A 113 -50.60 42.63 -46.64
C GLU A 113 -49.76 41.34 -46.61
N PRO A 114 -49.98 40.39 -47.54
CA PRO A 114 -49.30 39.08 -47.51
C PRO A 114 -47.78 39.13 -47.74
N ARG A 115 -47.25 40.24 -48.28
CA ARG A 115 -45.83 40.45 -48.59
C ARG A 115 -45.11 41.30 -47.54
N PHE A 116 -45.60 41.31 -46.29
CA PHE A 116 -45.03 42.10 -45.21
C PHE A 116 -43.91 41.33 -44.47
N ALA A 117 -42.66 41.53 -44.88
CA ALA A 117 -41.50 40.75 -44.40
C ALA A 117 -41.28 40.86 -42.88
N GLU A 118 -41.52 42.03 -42.30
CA GLU A 118 -41.34 42.32 -40.88
C GLU A 118 -42.28 41.48 -39.99
N CYS A 119 -43.50 41.19 -40.47
CA CYS A 119 -44.45 40.35 -39.74
C CYS A 119 -43.96 38.90 -39.62
N TYR A 120 -43.42 38.35 -40.71
CA TYR A 120 -42.80 37.01 -40.69
C TYR A 120 -41.58 36.97 -39.77
N GLY A 121 -40.76 38.03 -39.74
CA GLY A 121 -39.63 38.17 -38.81
C GLY A 121 -40.06 38.18 -37.33
N ASN A 122 -41.11 38.93 -36.99
CA ASN A 122 -41.67 38.97 -35.63
C ASN A 122 -42.24 37.61 -35.20
N MET A 123 -43.00 36.95 -36.08
CA MET A 123 -43.53 35.60 -35.83
C MET A 123 -42.40 34.58 -35.65
N ALA A 124 -41.36 34.63 -36.49
CA ALA A 124 -40.20 33.75 -36.36
C ALA A 124 -39.50 33.91 -35.00
N ASN A 125 -39.34 35.15 -34.52
CA ASN A 125 -38.83 35.42 -33.18
C ASN A 125 -39.72 34.77 -32.09
N ALA A 126 -41.04 34.95 -32.17
CA ALA A 126 -41.97 34.36 -31.21
C ALA A 126 -41.92 32.82 -31.19
N TRP A 127 -41.90 32.17 -32.36
CA TRP A 127 -41.77 30.71 -32.45
C TRP A 127 -40.44 30.19 -31.92
N LYS A 128 -39.35 30.94 -32.13
CA LYS A 128 -38.02 30.62 -31.58
C LYS A 128 -38.02 30.61 -30.05
N GLU A 129 -38.71 31.57 -29.42
CA GLU A 129 -38.84 31.64 -27.95
C GLU A 129 -39.80 30.57 -27.41
N LYS A 130 -40.86 30.22 -28.15
CA LYS A 130 -41.73 29.07 -27.83
C LYS A 130 -41.04 27.70 -27.98
N GLY A 131 -39.86 27.66 -28.57
CA GLY A 131 -39.04 26.45 -28.74
C GLY A 131 -39.27 25.67 -30.04
N ASP A 132 -40.21 26.09 -30.89
CA ASP A 132 -40.38 25.52 -32.24
C ASP A 132 -39.40 26.17 -33.22
N ILE A 133 -38.15 25.69 -33.17
CA ILE A 133 -37.05 26.22 -33.96
C ILE A 133 -37.24 25.93 -35.45
N ASP A 134 -37.90 24.81 -35.79
CA ASP A 134 -38.17 24.43 -37.17
C ASP A 134 -39.14 25.40 -37.84
N LEU A 135 -40.20 25.77 -37.13
CA LEU A 135 -41.17 26.74 -37.62
C LEU A 135 -40.57 28.16 -37.66
N ALA A 136 -39.76 28.54 -36.67
CA ALA A 136 -39.02 29.79 -36.68
C ALA A 136 -38.10 29.93 -37.91
N ILE A 137 -37.33 28.88 -38.24
CA ILE A 137 -36.46 28.86 -39.43
C ILE A 137 -37.27 29.09 -40.71
N ARG A 138 -38.42 28.43 -40.86
CA ARG A 138 -39.28 28.61 -42.05
C ARG A 138 -39.74 30.07 -42.19
N TYR A 139 -40.20 30.68 -41.11
CA TYR A 139 -40.66 32.07 -41.15
C TYR A 139 -39.52 33.07 -41.40
N TYR A 140 -38.32 32.85 -40.87
CA TYR A 140 -37.16 33.67 -41.23
C TYR A 140 -36.80 33.56 -42.71
N LEU A 141 -36.86 32.34 -43.29
CA LEU A 141 -36.58 32.14 -44.72
C LEU A 141 -37.59 32.90 -45.60
N VAL A 142 -38.88 32.86 -45.25
CA VAL A 142 -39.92 33.63 -45.96
C VAL A 142 -39.67 35.14 -45.84
N ALA A 143 -39.31 35.63 -44.64
CA ALA A 143 -38.99 37.04 -44.44
C ALA A 143 -37.80 37.50 -45.30
N ILE A 144 -36.78 36.65 -45.44
CA ILE A 144 -35.59 36.91 -46.27
C ILE A 144 -35.91 36.82 -47.76
N GLU A 145 -36.77 35.89 -48.18
CA GLU A 145 -37.21 35.79 -49.58
C GLU A 145 -37.96 37.05 -50.03
N LEU A 146 -38.83 37.57 -49.17
CA LEU A 146 -39.56 38.82 -49.41
C LEU A 146 -38.66 40.05 -49.36
N ARG A 147 -37.65 40.05 -48.48
CA ARG A 147 -36.71 41.16 -48.29
C ARG A 147 -35.26 40.64 -48.08
N PRO A 148 -34.49 40.45 -49.16
CA PRO A 148 -33.13 39.87 -49.05
C PRO A 148 -32.14 40.72 -48.24
N ASN A 149 -32.36 42.03 -48.13
CA ASN A 149 -31.55 42.95 -47.33
C ASN A 149 -31.99 43.05 -45.85
N PHE A 150 -32.81 42.12 -45.37
CA PHE A 150 -33.30 42.11 -43.99
C PHE A 150 -32.24 41.54 -43.02
N VAL A 151 -31.33 42.41 -42.59
CA VAL A 151 -30.16 42.08 -41.75
C VAL A 151 -30.52 41.35 -40.46
N ASP A 152 -31.56 41.79 -39.75
CA ASP A 152 -31.97 41.19 -38.48
C ASP A 152 -32.52 39.77 -38.68
N ALA A 153 -33.18 39.50 -39.81
CA ALA A 153 -33.66 38.16 -40.14
C ALA A 153 -32.50 37.19 -40.41
N TRP A 154 -31.47 37.63 -41.12
CA TRP A 154 -30.24 36.83 -41.33
C TRP A 154 -29.52 36.52 -40.01
N SER A 155 -29.35 37.51 -39.13
CA SER A 155 -28.71 37.33 -37.83
C SER A 155 -29.51 36.38 -36.92
N ASN A 156 -30.83 36.52 -36.88
CA ASN A 156 -31.70 35.66 -36.08
C ASN A 156 -31.81 34.24 -36.66
N LEU A 157 -31.80 34.08 -37.98
CA LEU A 157 -31.74 32.78 -38.64
C LEU A 157 -30.44 32.04 -38.31
N ALA A 158 -29.31 32.75 -38.26
CA ALA A 158 -28.03 32.17 -37.83
C ALA A 158 -28.11 31.59 -36.41
N SER A 159 -28.72 32.34 -35.49
CA SER A 159 -28.96 31.88 -34.10
C SER A 159 -29.87 30.64 -34.06
N ALA A 160 -30.93 30.59 -34.88
CA ALA A 160 -31.82 29.44 -34.96
C ALA A 160 -31.11 28.19 -35.52
N TYR A 161 -30.30 28.32 -36.57
CA TYR A 161 -29.49 27.22 -37.09
C TYR A 161 -28.44 26.74 -36.09
N MET A 162 -27.84 27.65 -35.32
CA MET A 162 -26.90 27.31 -34.25
C MET A 162 -27.59 26.46 -33.16
N ARG A 163 -28.79 26.83 -32.71
CA ARG A 163 -29.58 26.01 -31.75
C ARG A 163 -29.92 24.62 -32.28
N LYS A 164 -30.04 24.46 -33.60
CA LYS A 164 -30.29 23.19 -34.28
C LYS A 164 -29.01 22.38 -34.58
N GLY A 165 -27.82 22.93 -34.28
CA GLY A 165 -26.53 22.28 -34.59
C GLY A 165 -26.11 22.36 -36.06
N ARG A 166 -26.80 23.14 -36.90
CA ARG A 166 -26.49 23.34 -38.33
C ARG A 166 -25.46 24.45 -38.49
N LEU A 167 -24.20 24.15 -38.13
CA LEU A 167 -23.12 25.14 -37.99
C LEU A 167 -22.74 25.81 -39.32
N ASN A 168 -22.77 25.08 -40.43
CA ASN A 168 -22.40 25.61 -41.76
C ASN A 168 -23.41 26.64 -42.25
N GLU A 169 -24.70 26.33 -42.13
CA GLU A 169 -25.79 27.22 -42.50
C GLU A 169 -25.84 28.44 -41.58
N ALA A 170 -25.58 28.26 -40.28
CA ALA A 170 -25.46 29.38 -39.34
C ALA A 170 -24.32 30.34 -39.74
N ALA A 171 -23.15 29.81 -40.10
CA ALA A 171 -22.00 30.62 -40.51
C ALA A 171 -22.26 31.39 -41.82
N GLN A 172 -22.94 30.75 -42.79
CA GLN A 172 -23.36 31.42 -44.02
C GLN A 172 -24.32 32.58 -43.72
N CYS A 173 -25.31 32.38 -42.84
CA CYS A 173 -26.25 33.42 -42.44
C CYS A 173 -25.53 34.60 -41.75
N CYS A 174 -24.58 34.34 -40.86
CA CYS A 174 -23.75 35.39 -40.25
C CYS A 174 -22.94 36.16 -41.30
N ARG A 175 -22.33 35.47 -42.29
CA ARG A 175 -21.59 36.14 -43.38
C ARG A 175 -22.51 37.01 -44.24
N GLN A 176 -23.73 36.56 -44.52
CA GLN A 176 -24.72 37.37 -45.25
C GLN A 176 -25.15 38.60 -44.45
N ALA A 177 -25.42 38.45 -43.15
CA ALA A 177 -25.72 39.58 -42.27
C ALA A 177 -24.57 40.61 -42.25
N LEU A 178 -23.32 40.14 -42.18
CA LEU A 178 -22.12 40.98 -42.19
C LEU A 178 -21.82 41.61 -43.56
N ALA A 179 -22.17 40.94 -44.67
CA ALA A 179 -22.07 41.51 -46.01
C ALA A 179 -23.04 42.69 -46.21
N LEU A 180 -24.22 42.61 -45.58
CA LEU A 180 -25.22 43.68 -45.60
C LEU A 180 -24.90 44.80 -44.59
N ASN A 181 -24.38 44.46 -43.41
CA ASN A 181 -23.93 45.43 -42.40
C ASN A 181 -22.65 44.95 -41.68
N PRO A 182 -21.48 45.45 -42.07
CA PRO A 182 -20.20 45.06 -41.47
C PRO A 182 -20.00 45.48 -40.01
N LEU A 183 -20.85 46.36 -39.47
CA LEU A 183 -20.72 46.93 -38.12
C LEU A 183 -21.44 46.13 -37.02
N LEU A 184 -22.04 44.99 -37.35
CA LEU A 184 -22.74 44.14 -36.39
C LEU A 184 -21.77 43.37 -35.48
N VAL A 185 -21.52 43.92 -34.29
CA VAL A 185 -20.62 43.34 -33.29
C VAL A 185 -21.04 41.93 -32.87
N ASP A 186 -22.34 41.71 -32.63
CA ASP A 186 -22.88 40.40 -32.26
C ASP A 186 -22.71 39.37 -33.38
N ALA A 187 -22.83 39.78 -34.65
CA ALA A 187 -22.66 38.87 -35.79
C ALA A 187 -21.20 38.43 -35.97
N HIS A 188 -20.23 39.34 -35.77
CA HIS A 188 -18.80 38.97 -35.72
C HIS A 188 -18.50 38.01 -34.58
N SER A 189 -19.01 38.26 -33.37
CA SER A 189 -18.81 37.34 -32.23
C SER A 189 -19.49 35.98 -32.45
N ASN A 190 -20.69 35.95 -33.00
CA ASN A 190 -21.40 34.70 -33.31
C ASN A 190 -20.69 33.91 -34.41
N LEU A 191 -20.18 34.59 -35.45
CA LEU A 191 -19.35 33.96 -36.47
C LEU A 191 -18.08 33.36 -35.85
N GLY A 192 -17.43 34.08 -34.94
CA GLY A 192 -16.26 33.57 -34.22
C GLY A 192 -16.56 32.31 -33.40
N ASN A 193 -17.69 32.28 -32.69
CA ASN A 193 -18.13 31.10 -31.94
C ASN A 193 -18.37 29.89 -32.86
N LEU A 194 -18.94 30.11 -34.04
CA LEU A 194 -19.18 29.08 -35.05
C LEU A 194 -17.86 28.56 -35.64
N MET A 195 -16.92 29.44 -36.00
CA MET A 195 -15.59 29.06 -36.48
C MET A 195 -14.82 28.26 -35.42
N LYS A 196 -14.93 28.67 -34.15
CA LYS A 196 -14.35 27.92 -33.02
C LYS A 196 -14.94 26.53 -32.91
N ALA A 197 -16.27 26.39 -32.97
CA ALA A 197 -16.95 25.10 -32.94
C ALA A 197 -16.57 24.18 -34.13
N GLN A 198 -16.16 24.76 -35.26
CA GLN A 198 -15.65 24.05 -36.43
C GLN A 198 -14.14 23.74 -36.37
N GLY A 199 -13.44 24.15 -35.30
CA GLY A 199 -11.98 23.97 -35.15
C GLY A 199 -11.12 24.99 -35.88
N LEU A 200 -11.72 26.00 -36.52
CA LEU A 200 -11.04 27.07 -37.26
C LEU A 200 -10.61 28.19 -36.30
N LEU A 201 -9.64 27.89 -35.42
CA LEU A 201 -9.24 28.79 -34.33
C LEU A 201 -8.70 30.14 -34.79
N GLN A 202 -7.98 30.19 -35.92
CA GLN A 202 -7.45 31.44 -36.48
C GLN A 202 -8.55 32.35 -37.04
N GLU A 203 -9.56 31.76 -37.69
CA GLU A 203 -10.71 32.52 -38.19
C GLU A 203 -11.57 33.02 -37.02
N ALA A 204 -11.76 32.20 -35.99
CA ALA A 204 -12.44 32.60 -34.75
C ALA A 204 -11.74 33.79 -34.09
N TYR A 205 -10.41 33.75 -33.97
CA TYR A 205 -9.59 34.83 -33.44
C TYR A 205 -9.80 36.14 -34.24
N GLY A 206 -9.74 36.07 -35.57
CA GLY A 206 -9.99 37.23 -36.44
C GLY A 206 -11.38 37.83 -36.24
N CYS A 207 -12.42 37.00 -36.13
CA CYS A 207 -13.79 37.46 -35.90
C CYS A 207 -13.96 38.18 -34.54
N TYR A 208 -13.36 37.67 -33.47
CA TYR A 208 -13.40 38.35 -32.16
C TYR A 208 -12.63 39.67 -32.16
N LEU A 209 -11.50 39.74 -32.86
CA LEU A 209 -10.77 41.00 -33.02
C LEU A 209 -11.56 42.05 -33.80
N GLU A 210 -12.27 41.66 -34.87
CA GLU A 210 -13.14 42.60 -35.59
C GLU A 210 -14.29 43.10 -34.72
N ALA A 211 -14.91 42.22 -33.91
CA ALA A 211 -15.91 42.63 -32.93
C ALA A 211 -15.35 43.67 -31.94
N LEU A 212 -14.12 43.47 -31.44
CA LEU A 212 -13.44 44.40 -30.53
C LEU A 212 -12.94 45.67 -31.21
N ARG A 213 -12.59 45.62 -32.51
CA ARG A 213 -12.23 46.79 -33.31
C ARG A 213 -13.41 47.74 -33.49
N ILE A 214 -14.61 47.18 -33.69
CA ILE A 214 -15.85 47.94 -33.81
C ILE A 214 -16.31 48.44 -32.44
N GLN A 215 -16.32 47.57 -31.42
CA GLN A 215 -16.73 47.91 -30.06
C GLN A 215 -15.76 47.34 -29.01
N PRO A 216 -14.78 48.14 -28.56
CA PRO A 216 -13.80 47.70 -27.55
C PRO A 216 -14.42 47.35 -26.19
N THR A 217 -15.62 47.86 -25.89
CA THR A 217 -16.36 47.60 -24.63
C THR A 217 -17.19 46.32 -24.67
N PHE A 218 -17.15 45.54 -25.75
CA PHE A 218 -17.96 44.34 -25.91
C PHE A 218 -17.38 43.16 -25.10
N ALA A 219 -17.82 43.03 -23.85
CA ALA A 219 -17.32 42.06 -22.87
C ALA A 219 -17.38 40.59 -23.35
N ILE A 220 -18.35 40.23 -24.20
CA ILE A 220 -18.53 38.87 -24.72
C ILE A 220 -17.35 38.48 -25.63
N ALA A 221 -16.90 39.37 -26.53
CA ALA A 221 -15.74 39.07 -27.39
C ALA A 221 -14.44 38.94 -26.58
N TRP A 222 -14.24 39.76 -25.53
CA TRP A 222 -13.11 39.58 -24.61
C TRP A 222 -13.13 38.21 -23.93
N SER A 223 -14.29 37.77 -23.44
CA SER A 223 -14.47 36.44 -22.83
C SER A 223 -14.22 35.30 -23.83
N ASN A 224 -14.73 35.42 -25.06
CA ASN A 224 -14.54 34.38 -26.08
C ASN A 224 -13.09 34.30 -26.55
N LEU A 225 -12.41 35.44 -26.68
CA LEU A 225 -10.98 35.53 -26.97
C LEU A 225 -10.15 34.89 -25.86
N ALA A 226 -10.47 35.18 -24.59
CA ALA A 226 -9.85 34.56 -23.43
C ALA A 226 -10.01 33.03 -23.43
N GLY A 227 -11.18 32.53 -23.85
CA GLY A 227 -11.45 31.11 -24.03
C GLY A 227 -10.53 30.43 -25.05
N LEU A 228 -10.17 31.11 -26.15
CA LEU A 228 -9.21 30.57 -27.13
C LEU A 228 -7.82 30.39 -26.51
N PHE A 229 -7.35 31.37 -25.73
CA PHE A 229 -6.04 31.29 -25.06
C PHE A 229 -6.02 30.25 -23.92
N LEU A 230 -7.15 30.05 -23.24
CA LEU A 230 -7.29 28.97 -22.26
C LEU A 230 -7.12 27.59 -22.91
N GLU A 231 -7.76 27.36 -24.06
CA GLU A 231 -7.63 26.11 -24.83
C GLU A 231 -6.22 25.92 -25.40
N SER A 232 -5.52 26.99 -25.78
CA SER A 232 -4.13 26.92 -26.22
C SER A 232 -3.11 26.80 -25.09
N GLY A 233 -3.55 26.81 -23.82
CA GLY A 233 -2.68 26.72 -22.63
C GLY A 233 -1.97 28.02 -22.24
N ASP A 234 -2.25 29.15 -22.89
CA ASP A 234 -1.69 30.46 -22.53
C ASP A 234 -2.53 31.10 -21.41
N LEU A 235 -2.33 30.58 -20.20
CA LEU A 235 -3.10 30.96 -19.01
C LEU A 235 -2.94 32.45 -18.66
N ASN A 236 -1.80 33.06 -18.97
CA ASN A 236 -1.52 34.47 -18.66
C ASN A 236 -2.36 35.42 -19.53
N ARG A 237 -2.43 35.17 -20.85
CA ARG A 237 -3.29 35.96 -21.74
C ARG A 237 -4.77 35.71 -21.45
N ALA A 238 -5.15 34.46 -21.21
CA ALA A 238 -6.52 34.12 -20.81
C ALA A 238 -6.94 34.89 -19.54
N LEU A 239 -6.07 34.94 -18.53
CA LEU A 239 -6.30 35.68 -17.30
C LEU A 239 -6.54 37.18 -17.55
N GLN A 240 -5.69 37.81 -18.38
CA GLN A 240 -5.80 39.23 -18.70
C GLN A 240 -7.14 39.56 -19.40
N TYR A 241 -7.52 38.76 -20.39
CA TYR A 241 -8.73 39.01 -21.18
C TYR A 241 -10.02 38.70 -20.42
N TYR A 242 -10.04 37.66 -19.58
CA TYR A 242 -11.17 37.44 -18.68
C TYR A 242 -11.33 38.57 -17.65
N LYS A 243 -10.22 39.15 -17.14
CA LYS A 243 -10.27 40.31 -16.25
C LYS A 243 -10.90 41.54 -16.93
N GLU A 244 -10.55 41.82 -18.18
CA GLU A 244 -11.20 42.91 -18.93
C GLU A 244 -12.68 42.60 -19.20
N ALA A 245 -13.04 41.36 -19.52
CA ALA A 245 -14.44 40.97 -19.71
C ALA A 245 -15.30 41.21 -18.46
N VAL A 246 -14.85 40.79 -17.27
CA VAL A 246 -15.61 41.00 -16.01
C VAL A 246 -15.57 42.44 -15.52
N LYS A 247 -14.55 43.22 -15.89
CA LYS A 247 -14.47 44.66 -15.61
C LYS A 247 -15.47 45.45 -16.44
N LEU A 248 -15.61 45.10 -17.72
CA LEU A 248 -16.59 45.72 -18.62
C LEU A 248 -18.03 45.28 -18.30
N LYS A 249 -18.22 44.04 -17.84
CA LYS A 249 -19.53 43.51 -17.43
C LYS A 249 -19.43 42.77 -16.08
N PRO A 250 -19.60 43.47 -14.94
CA PRO A 250 -19.54 42.86 -13.60
C PRO A 250 -20.63 41.83 -13.29
N THR A 251 -21.67 41.73 -14.10
CA THR A 251 -22.76 40.75 -13.96
C THR A 251 -22.65 39.60 -14.97
N PHE A 252 -21.42 39.20 -15.33
CA PHE A 252 -21.16 38.16 -16.33
C PHE A 252 -20.74 36.81 -15.68
N PRO A 253 -21.70 35.93 -15.36
CA PRO A 253 -21.42 34.68 -14.62
C PRO A 253 -20.46 33.74 -15.35
N ASP A 254 -20.61 33.58 -16.67
CA ASP A 254 -19.79 32.65 -17.47
C ASP A 254 -18.32 33.10 -17.54
N ALA A 255 -18.08 34.42 -17.60
CA ALA A 255 -16.74 34.98 -17.53
C ALA A 255 -16.10 34.77 -16.15
N TYR A 256 -16.87 34.91 -15.05
CA TYR A 256 -16.36 34.59 -13.71
C TYR A 256 -16.07 33.10 -13.52
N LEU A 257 -16.92 32.20 -14.03
CA LEU A 257 -16.70 30.76 -13.97
C LEU A 257 -15.39 30.38 -14.68
N ASN A 258 -15.19 30.87 -15.91
CA ASN A 258 -13.98 30.58 -16.66
C ASN A 258 -12.74 31.27 -16.07
N LEU A 259 -12.86 32.50 -15.57
CA LEU A 259 -11.78 33.17 -14.83
C LEU A 259 -11.35 32.35 -13.60
N GLY A 260 -12.32 31.77 -12.87
CA GLY A 260 -12.04 30.86 -11.76
C GLY A 260 -11.27 29.61 -12.20
N ASN A 261 -11.62 29.03 -13.34
CA ASN A 261 -10.90 27.88 -13.91
C ASN A 261 -9.43 28.26 -14.24
N VAL A 262 -9.20 29.46 -14.80
CA VAL A 262 -7.84 29.97 -15.07
C VAL A 262 -7.05 30.12 -13.77
N TYR A 263 -7.63 30.72 -12.74
CA TYR A 263 -6.98 30.85 -11.44
C TYR A 263 -6.66 29.50 -10.80
N ARG A 264 -7.57 28.51 -10.91
CA ARG A 264 -7.30 27.14 -10.44
C ARG A 264 -6.12 26.51 -11.17
N ALA A 265 -6.06 26.64 -12.50
CA ALA A 265 -4.96 26.12 -13.31
C ALA A 265 -3.61 26.81 -13.02
N LEU A 266 -3.62 28.08 -12.62
CA LEU A 266 -2.44 28.84 -12.18
C LEU A 266 -2.00 28.53 -10.73
N GLY A 267 -2.70 27.66 -10.00
CA GLY A 267 -2.40 27.37 -8.59
C GLY A 267 -2.80 28.49 -7.63
N MET A 268 -3.80 29.30 -7.99
CA MET A 268 -4.35 30.42 -7.21
C MET A 268 -5.78 30.11 -6.72
N PRO A 269 -5.97 29.20 -5.75
CA PRO A 269 -7.29 28.69 -5.39
C PRO A 269 -8.18 29.70 -4.65
N GLN A 270 -7.60 30.69 -3.97
CA GLN A 270 -8.39 31.69 -3.22
C GLN A 270 -9.12 32.64 -4.19
N GLU A 271 -8.43 33.08 -5.23
CA GLU A 271 -8.96 33.90 -6.31
C GLU A 271 -10.01 33.13 -7.13
N ALA A 272 -9.77 31.83 -7.36
CA ALA A 272 -10.75 30.95 -8.00
C ALA A 272 -12.06 30.88 -7.19
N ILE A 273 -11.99 30.68 -5.86
CA ILE A 273 -13.16 30.67 -4.97
C ILE A 273 -13.95 31.97 -5.09
N VAL A 274 -13.30 33.13 -5.05
CA VAL A 274 -13.96 34.43 -5.18
C VAL A 274 -14.69 34.54 -6.53
N CYS A 275 -14.08 34.07 -7.61
CA CYS A 275 -14.69 34.07 -8.93
C CYS A 275 -15.93 33.16 -8.99
N TYR A 276 -15.84 31.93 -8.49
CA TYR A 276 -16.99 31.02 -8.47
C TYR A 276 -18.12 31.53 -7.55
N GLN A 277 -17.80 32.13 -6.41
CA GLN A 277 -18.79 32.77 -5.54
C GLN A 277 -19.54 33.89 -6.26
N ARG A 278 -18.83 34.75 -7.02
CA ARG A 278 -19.46 35.79 -7.85
C ARG A 278 -20.32 35.19 -8.97
N ALA A 279 -19.89 34.09 -9.58
CA ALA A 279 -20.68 33.38 -10.59
C ALA A 279 -22.00 32.84 -10.00
N VAL A 280 -21.96 32.26 -8.81
CA VAL A 280 -23.15 31.77 -8.08
C VAL A 280 -24.04 32.93 -7.62
N GLN A 281 -23.47 34.03 -7.13
CA GLN A 281 -24.25 35.21 -6.72
C GLN A 281 -25.03 35.82 -7.89
N THR A 282 -24.43 35.84 -9.09
CA THR A 282 -25.05 36.39 -10.31
C THR A 282 -26.02 35.40 -10.97
N ARG A 283 -25.76 34.08 -10.85
CA ARG A 283 -26.64 33.02 -11.34
C ARG A 283 -26.77 31.90 -10.30
N PRO A 284 -27.76 31.98 -9.37
CA PRO A 284 -27.91 31.03 -8.28
C PRO A 284 -28.17 29.57 -8.70
N ASN A 285 -28.79 29.33 -9.85
CA ASN A 285 -29.08 27.96 -10.33
C ASN A 285 -27.97 27.36 -11.20
N CYS A 286 -26.70 27.76 -10.99
CA CYS A 286 -25.56 27.29 -11.79
C CYS A 286 -24.87 26.09 -11.15
N ALA A 287 -25.30 24.87 -11.50
CA ALA A 287 -24.74 23.63 -10.96
C ALA A 287 -23.21 23.52 -11.15
N VAL A 288 -22.71 23.89 -12.34
CA VAL A 288 -21.27 23.84 -12.67
C VAL A 288 -20.44 24.78 -11.79
N ALA A 289 -20.95 25.97 -11.46
CA ALA A 289 -20.25 26.91 -10.58
C ALA A 289 -20.13 26.35 -9.16
N TYR A 290 -21.20 25.75 -8.63
CA TYR A 290 -21.16 25.06 -7.33
C TYR A 290 -20.23 23.85 -7.34
N GLY A 291 -20.24 23.04 -8.42
CA GLY A 291 -19.34 21.90 -8.58
C GLY A 291 -17.87 22.29 -8.60
N ASN A 292 -17.52 23.33 -9.36
CA ASN A 292 -16.13 23.84 -9.42
C ASN A 292 -15.68 24.47 -8.10
N LEU A 293 -16.57 25.21 -7.44
CA LEU A 293 -16.33 25.76 -6.10
C LEU A 293 -16.07 24.64 -5.09
N ALA A 294 -16.88 23.57 -5.10
CA ALA A 294 -16.72 22.40 -4.26
C ALA A 294 -15.39 21.68 -4.52
N CYS A 295 -15.01 21.47 -5.79
CA CYS A 295 -13.71 20.91 -6.15
C CYS A 295 -12.55 21.71 -5.57
N THR A 296 -12.59 23.05 -5.65
CA THR A 296 -11.53 23.90 -5.10
C THR A 296 -11.48 23.88 -3.56
N TYR A 297 -12.62 23.69 -2.89
CA TYR A 297 -12.62 23.45 -1.44
C TYR A 297 -12.05 22.07 -1.08
N TYR A 298 -12.39 21.04 -1.86
CA TYR A 298 -11.87 19.68 -1.68
C TYR A 298 -10.35 19.63 -1.81
N GLU A 299 -9.78 20.24 -2.86
CA GLU A 299 -8.33 20.36 -3.08
C GLU A 299 -7.59 21.07 -1.92
N ARG A 300 -8.28 21.94 -1.16
CA ARG A 300 -7.74 22.62 0.02
C ARG A 300 -7.94 21.86 1.34
N GLY A 301 -8.54 20.66 1.30
CA GLY A 301 -8.89 19.89 2.48
C GLY A 301 -10.08 20.46 3.28
N GLN A 302 -10.83 21.43 2.75
CA GLN A 302 -12.03 21.99 3.38
C GLN A 302 -13.25 21.13 3.04
N LEU A 303 -13.24 19.89 3.55
CA LEU A 303 -14.17 18.82 3.13
C LEU A 303 -15.64 19.15 3.43
N ASP A 304 -15.96 19.79 4.55
CA ASP A 304 -17.34 20.16 4.90
C ASP A 304 -17.94 21.17 3.89
N LEU A 305 -17.16 22.16 3.47
CA LEU A 305 -17.57 23.14 2.46
C LEU A 305 -17.69 22.49 1.08
N ALA A 306 -16.79 21.57 0.74
CA ALA A 306 -16.90 20.79 -0.50
C ALA A 306 -18.21 19.98 -0.54
N ILE A 307 -18.53 19.26 0.54
CA ILE A 307 -19.77 18.48 0.66
C ILE A 307 -21.01 19.38 0.53
N LEU A 308 -21.03 20.52 1.20
CA LEU A 308 -22.12 21.50 1.12
C LEU A 308 -22.37 21.94 -0.32
N HIS A 309 -21.31 22.37 -1.02
CA HIS A 309 -21.42 22.91 -2.37
C HIS A 309 -21.68 21.83 -3.43
N TYR A 310 -21.19 20.59 -3.26
CA TYR A 310 -21.60 19.48 -4.13
C TYR A 310 -23.09 19.15 -3.98
N LYS A 311 -23.62 19.15 -2.76
CA LYS A 311 -25.07 18.98 -2.53
C LYS A 311 -25.87 20.10 -3.19
N GLN A 312 -25.38 21.34 -3.15
CA GLN A 312 -26.00 22.46 -3.86
C GLN A 312 -25.94 22.27 -5.39
N ALA A 313 -24.83 21.81 -5.94
CA ALA A 313 -24.70 21.49 -7.35
C ALA A 313 -25.74 20.45 -7.80
N ILE A 314 -25.92 19.37 -7.02
CA ILE A 314 -26.92 18.32 -7.26
C ILE A 314 -28.35 18.85 -7.11
N SER A 315 -28.59 19.77 -6.18
CA SER A 315 -29.92 20.40 -6.04
C SER A 315 -30.29 21.29 -7.23
N CYS A 316 -29.29 21.90 -7.88
CA CYS A 316 -29.49 22.68 -9.11
C CYS A 316 -29.68 21.77 -10.33
N ASP A 317 -28.90 20.68 -10.42
CA ASP A 317 -29.01 19.68 -11.47
C ASP A 317 -28.89 18.26 -10.89
N GLY A 318 -30.03 17.58 -10.75
CA GLY A 318 -30.12 16.23 -10.22
C GLY A 318 -29.46 15.16 -11.10
N ARG A 319 -29.03 15.50 -12.33
CA ARG A 319 -28.35 14.61 -13.27
C ARG A 319 -26.84 14.89 -13.38
N PHE A 320 -26.28 15.74 -12.51
CA PHE A 320 -24.87 16.10 -12.54
C PHE A 320 -23.96 14.97 -12.00
N LEU A 321 -23.51 14.11 -12.92
CA LEU A 321 -22.74 12.89 -12.63
C LEU A 321 -21.46 13.14 -11.83
N GLU A 322 -20.66 14.13 -12.24
CA GLU A 322 -19.38 14.46 -11.62
C GLU A 322 -19.57 14.94 -10.17
N ALA A 323 -20.66 15.65 -9.88
CA ALA A 323 -20.97 16.09 -8.52
C ALA A 323 -21.28 14.90 -7.60
N TYR A 324 -22.00 13.87 -8.05
CA TYR A 324 -22.21 12.65 -7.25
C TYR A 324 -20.90 11.90 -6.99
N ASN A 325 -20.07 11.69 -8.03
CA ASN A 325 -18.79 11.01 -7.86
C ASN A 325 -17.85 11.77 -6.91
N ASN A 326 -17.73 13.08 -7.08
CA ASN A 326 -16.82 13.89 -6.26
C ASN A 326 -17.36 14.11 -4.84
N LEU A 327 -18.68 14.19 -4.66
CA LEU A 327 -19.29 14.17 -3.32
C LEU A 327 -18.98 12.85 -2.60
N GLY A 328 -19.04 11.72 -3.32
CA GLY A 328 -18.64 10.42 -2.79
C GLY A 328 -17.20 10.42 -2.28
N ASN A 329 -16.25 10.98 -3.05
CA ASN A 329 -14.86 11.11 -2.63
C ASN A 329 -14.73 11.96 -1.34
N ALA A 330 -15.37 13.13 -1.31
CA ALA A 330 -15.35 14.00 -0.15
C ALA A 330 -15.95 13.34 1.11
N LEU A 331 -17.04 12.60 0.97
CA LEU A 331 -17.66 11.86 2.07
C LEU A 331 -16.78 10.71 2.56
N LYS A 332 -16.11 9.99 1.64
CA LYS A 332 -15.15 8.94 2.00
C LYS A 332 -14.01 9.50 2.84
N ASP A 333 -13.43 10.64 2.44
CA ASP A 333 -12.30 11.24 3.14
C ASP A 333 -12.65 11.77 4.54
N VAL A 334 -13.92 12.17 4.76
CA VAL A 334 -14.46 12.51 6.10
C VAL A 334 -14.80 11.25 6.93
N GLY A 335 -14.78 10.07 6.33
CA GLY A 335 -15.11 8.79 6.98
C GLY A 335 -16.60 8.41 6.92
N ARG A 336 -17.43 9.14 6.16
CA ARG A 336 -18.86 8.86 5.96
C ARG A 336 -19.05 7.89 4.78
N VAL A 337 -18.50 6.68 4.92
CA VAL A 337 -18.37 5.70 3.82
C VAL A 337 -19.74 5.24 3.28
N ASP A 338 -20.75 5.05 4.13
CA ASP A 338 -22.08 4.60 3.67
C ASP A 338 -22.75 5.62 2.74
N GLU A 339 -22.64 6.91 3.05
CA GLU A 339 -23.15 7.98 2.18
C GLU A 339 -22.32 8.11 0.89
N ALA A 340 -21.01 7.84 0.96
CA ALA A 340 -20.16 7.81 -0.24
C ALA A 340 -20.62 6.70 -1.20
N ILE A 341 -20.92 5.51 -0.70
CA ILE A 341 -21.45 4.39 -1.49
C ILE A 341 -22.77 4.78 -2.15
N GLN A 342 -23.70 5.41 -1.40
CA GLN A 342 -24.96 5.90 -1.97
C GLN A 342 -24.73 6.89 -3.12
N CYS A 343 -23.77 7.81 -2.97
CA CYS A 343 -23.43 8.76 -4.03
C CYS A 343 -22.86 8.07 -5.27
N TYR A 344 -21.94 7.11 -5.12
CA TYR A 344 -21.42 6.33 -6.25
C TYR A 344 -22.50 5.47 -6.90
N SER A 345 -23.37 4.84 -6.12
CA SER A 345 -24.52 4.08 -6.63
C SER A 345 -25.49 4.97 -7.41
N GLN A 346 -25.75 6.19 -6.95
CA GLN A 346 -26.59 7.14 -7.68
C GLN A 346 -25.93 7.62 -8.98
N CYS A 347 -24.61 7.84 -8.98
CA CYS A 347 -23.84 8.11 -10.19
C CYS A 347 -23.99 6.95 -11.20
N LEU A 348 -23.89 5.70 -10.73
CA LEU A 348 -24.07 4.50 -11.58
C LEU A 348 -25.52 4.25 -12.00
N ALA A 349 -26.51 4.70 -11.23
CA ALA A 349 -27.91 4.66 -11.64
C ALA A 349 -28.19 5.61 -12.82
N LEU A 350 -27.51 6.76 -12.84
CA LEU A 350 -27.57 7.71 -13.95
C LEU A 350 -26.72 7.27 -15.15
N GLN A 351 -25.53 6.72 -14.91
CA GLN A 351 -24.63 6.17 -15.93
C GLN A 351 -23.98 4.86 -15.45
N PRO A 352 -24.52 3.68 -15.82
CA PRO A 352 -24.02 2.38 -15.34
C PRO A 352 -22.56 2.08 -15.69
N THR A 353 -22.01 2.76 -16.71
CA THR A 353 -20.65 2.56 -17.22
C THR A 353 -19.67 3.64 -16.74
N HIS A 354 -19.97 4.38 -15.67
CA HIS A 354 -19.10 5.45 -15.18
C HIS A 354 -17.82 4.89 -14.50
N PRO A 355 -16.62 5.05 -15.09
CA PRO A 355 -15.44 4.28 -14.69
C PRO A 355 -14.86 4.69 -13.33
N GLN A 356 -14.90 5.99 -12.98
CA GLN A 356 -14.39 6.47 -11.69
C GLN A 356 -15.25 5.96 -10.52
N ALA A 357 -16.57 5.94 -10.69
CA ALA A 357 -17.50 5.46 -9.66
C ALA A 357 -17.34 3.95 -9.42
N LEU A 358 -17.21 3.15 -10.50
CA LEU A 358 -16.92 1.72 -10.40
C LEU A 358 -15.58 1.47 -9.67
N THR A 359 -14.53 2.22 -10.02
CA THR A 359 -13.20 2.10 -9.40
C THR A 359 -13.24 2.48 -7.91
N ASN A 360 -13.95 3.56 -7.57
CA ASN A 360 -14.07 4.02 -6.19
C ASN A 360 -14.84 3.01 -5.31
N LEU A 361 -15.92 2.42 -5.82
CA LEU A 361 -16.60 1.31 -5.13
C LEU A 361 -15.66 0.10 -4.98
N GLY A 362 -14.92 -0.26 -6.03
CA GLY A 362 -13.90 -1.31 -5.97
C GLY A 362 -12.88 -1.07 -4.86
N ASN A 363 -12.40 0.17 -4.71
CA ASN A 363 -11.45 0.56 -3.66
C ASN A 363 -12.05 0.39 -2.25
N ILE A 364 -13.31 0.81 -2.06
CA ILE A 364 -14.01 0.65 -0.76
C ILE A 364 -14.16 -0.84 -0.41
N TYR A 365 -14.62 -1.67 -1.35
CA TYR A 365 -14.75 -3.10 -1.10
C TYR A 365 -13.39 -3.79 -0.86
N MET A 366 -12.32 -3.26 -1.47
CA MET A 366 -10.96 -3.74 -1.21
C MET A 366 -10.51 -3.39 0.22
N GLU A 367 -10.79 -2.17 0.70
CA GLU A 367 -10.53 -1.74 2.08
C GLU A 367 -11.32 -2.57 3.11
N TRP A 368 -12.54 -2.98 2.77
CA TRP A 368 -13.36 -3.93 3.57
C TRP A 368 -12.95 -5.40 3.42
N ASN A 369 -11.83 -5.68 2.75
CA ASN A 369 -11.30 -7.03 2.52
C ASN A 369 -12.27 -7.95 1.75
N MET A 370 -13.20 -7.38 0.97
CA MET A 370 -14.12 -8.07 0.06
C MET A 370 -13.52 -8.16 -1.35
N ALA A 371 -12.40 -8.89 -1.47
CA ALA A 371 -11.58 -8.91 -2.69
C ALA A 371 -12.32 -9.42 -3.94
N SER A 372 -13.25 -10.37 -3.81
CA SER A 372 -14.04 -10.89 -4.94
C SER A 372 -14.97 -9.81 -5.52
N THR A 373 -15.69 -9.10 -4.64
CA THR A 373 -16.55 -7.97 -5.00
C THR A 373 -15.72 -6.84 -5.62
N ALA A 374 -14.59 -6.47 -5.00
CA ALA A 374 -13.69 -5.45 -5.52
C ALA A 374 -13.17 -5.79 -6.93
N ALA A 375 -12.76 -7.05 -7.15
CA ALA A 375 -12.32 -7.52 -8.45
C ALA A 375 -13.42 -7.43 -9.52
N SER A 376 -14.69 -7.67 -9.16
CA SER A 376 -15.81 -7.52 -10.09
C SER A 376 -15.98 -6.06 -10.57
N TYR A 377 -15.84 -5.09 -9.65
CA TYR A 377 -15.89 -3.67 -9.98
C TYR A 377 -14.71 -3.24 -10.84
N TYR A 378 -13.48 -3.67 -10.54
CA TYR A 378 -12.32 -3.35 -11.37
C TYR A 378 -12.46 -3.94 -12.78
N LYS A 379 -12.95 -5.17 -12.91
CA LYS A 379 -13.24 -5.78 -14.23
C LYS A 379 -14.32 -5.01 -14.98
N ALA A 380 -15.37 -4.57 -14.29
CA ALA A 380 -16.41 -3.73 -14.89
C ALA A 380 -15.85 -2.39 -15.39
N THR A 381 -14.97 -1.73 -14.63
CA THR A 381 -14.25 -0.53 -15.08
C THR A 381 -13.48 -0.81 -16.36
N LEU A 382 -12.68 -1.88 -16.38
CA LEU A 382 -11.81 -2.22 -17.52
C LEU A 382 -12.60 -2.64 -18.78
N ALA A 383 -13.85 -3.09 -18.64
CA ALA A 383 -14.72 -3.40 -19.76
C ALA A 383 -15.26 -2.15 -20.48
N VAL A 384 -15.32 -1.00 -19.78
CA VAL A 384 -15.93 0.23 -20.31
C VAL A 384 -14.91 1.31 -20.66
N THR A 385 -13.70 1.26 -20.11
CA THR A 385 -12.64 2.22 -20.41
C THR A 385 -11.29 1.56 -20.64
N THR A 386 -10.54 2.10 -21.59
CA THR A 386 -9.13 1.76 -21.81
C THR A 386 -8.25 2.89 -21.27
N GLY A 387 -6.98 2.60 -20.95
CA GLY A 387 -6.02 3.63 -20.53
C GLY A 387 -5.99 3.98 -19.04
N LEU A 388 -6.77 3.33 -18.17
CA LEU A 388 -6.64 3.47 -16.71
C LEU A 388 -5.73 2.37 -16.15
N SER A 389 -4.60 2.76 -15.54
CA SER A 389 -3.66 1.83 -14.91
C SER A 389 -4.09 1.39 -13.50
N ALA A 390 -4.76 2.26 -12.74
CA ALA A 390 -5.13 1.99 -11.34
C ALA A 390 -5.99 0.72 -11.14
N PRO A 391 -7.03 0.44 -11.95
CA PRO A 391 -7.81 -0.80 -11.81
C PRO A 391 -6.97 -2.05 -12.08
N PHE A 392 -6.06 -2.02 -13.06
CA PHE A 392 -5.13 -3.14 -13.31
C PHE A 392 -4.19 -3.35 -12.13
N ASN A 393 -3.63 -2.29 -11.55
CA ASN A 393 -2.75 -2.40 -10.38
C ASN A 393 -3.49 -3.02 -9.18
N ASN A 394 -4.72 -2.58 -8.90
CA ASN A 394 -5.51 -3.12 -7.79
C ASN A 394 -5.93 -4.57 -8.03
N LEU A 395 -6.30 -4.92 -9.28
CA LEU A 395 -6.63 -6.30 -9.65
C LEU A 395 -5.39 -7.21 -9.55
N ALA A 396 -4.21 -6.72 -9.93
CA ALA A 396 -2.95 -7.46 -9.80
C ALA A 396 -2.63 -7.80 -8.33
N VAL A 397 -2.88 -6.86 -7.41
CA VAL A 397 -2.73 -7.08 -5.97
C VAL A 397 -3.66 -8.21 -5.49
N ILE A 398 -4.92 -8.23 -5.95
CA ILE A 398 -5.88 -9.28 -5.61
C ILE A 398 -5.42 -10.64 -6.15
N TYR A 399 -5.01 -10.71 -7.42
CA TYR A 399 -4.51 -11.96 -7.99
C TYR A 399 -3.25 -12.47 -7.30
N LYS A 400 -2.34 -11.57 -6.91
CA LYS A 400 -1.16 -11.93 -6.13
C LYS A 400 -1.56 -12.50 -4.76
N GLN A 401 -2.52 -11.88 -4.06
CA GLN A 401 -3.04 -12.39 -2.78
C GLN A 401 -3.70 -13.77 -2.90
N GLN A 402 -4.29 -14.08 -4.06
CA GLN A 402 -4.88 -15.38 -4.36
C GLN A 402 -3.85 -16.43 -4.81
N GLY A 403 -2.58 -16.06 -4.97
CA GLY A 403 -1.52 -16.92 -5.52
C GLY A 403 -1.57 -17.10 -7.03
N ASN A 404 -2.43 -16.35 -7.74
CA ASN A 404 -2.52 -16.37 -9.20
C ASN A 404 -1.51 -15.37 -9.81
N TYR A 405 -0.24 -15.75 -9.76
CA TYR A 405 0.87 -14.89 -10.17
C TYR A 405 0.88 -14.57 -11.67
N ALA A 406 0.37 -15.47 -12.51
CA ALA A 406 0.31 -15.28 -13.96
C ALA A 406 -0.62 -14.12 -14.34
N ASP A 407 -1.83 -14.11 -13.76
CA ASP A 407 -2.80 -13.04 -13.99
C ASP A 407 -2.35 -11.72 -13.37
N ALA A 408 -1.67 -11.76 -12.22
CA ALA A 408 -1.07 -10.58 -11.62
C ALA A 408 0.00 -9.94 -12.54
N ILE A 409 0.91 -10.75 -13.10
CA ILE A 409 1.92 -10.29 -14.07
C ILE A 409 1.26 -9.73 -15.33
N SER A 410 0.20 -10.38 -15.83
CA SER A 410 -0.57 -9.87 -16.98
C SER A 410 -1.16 -8.48 -16.71
N CYS A 411 -1.75 -8.28 -15.54
CA CYS A 411 -2.26 -6.98 -15.13
C CYS A 411 -1.16 -5.92 -15.04
N TYR A 412 0.01 -6.25 -14.46
CA TYR A 412 1.15 -5.32 -14.42
C TYR A 412 1.73 -5.02 -15.81
N ASN A 413 1.67 -5.97 -16.75
CA ASN A 413 2.05 -5.70 -18.14
C ASN A 413 1.13 -4.64 -18.77
N GLU A 414 -0.19 -4.70 -18.50
CA GLU A 414 -1.13 -3.67 -18.96
C GLU A 414 -0.88 -2.32 -18.29
N VAL A 415 -0.57 -2.28 -16.99
CA VAL A 415 -0.14 -1.04 -16.31
C VAL A 415 1.04 -0.40 -17.06
N LEU A 416 2.06 -1.19 -17.39
CA LEU A 416 3.28 -0.71 -18.06
C LEU A 416 3.10 -0.46 -19.56
N ARG A 417 2.06 -1.02 -20.18
CA ARG A 417 1.66 -0.70 -21.55
C ARG A 417 0.97 0.67 -21.62
N ILE A 418 0.16 0.98 -20.61
CA ILE A 418 -0.54 2.28 -20.47
C ILE A 418 0.44 3.37 -20.06
N ASP A 419 1.26 3.11 -19.03
CA ASP A 419 2.28 4.03 -18.53
C ASP A 419 3.63 3.30 -18.40
N PRO A 420 4.51 3.40 -19.42
CA PRO A 420 5.85 2.82 -19.37
C PRO A 420 6.77 3.40 -18.29
N LEU A 421 6.42 4.56 -17.72
CA LEU A 421 7.17 5.25 -16.66
C LEU A 421 6.55 5.02 -15.27
N ALA A 422 5.60 4.10 -15.13
CA ALA A 422 5.04 3.72 -13.84
C ALA A 422 6.05 2.92 -12.99
N ALA A 423 6.94 3.63 -12.28
CA ALA A 423 7.98 3.03 -11.42
C ALA A 423 7.40 2.08 -10.35
N ASP A 424 6.26 2.44 -9.76
CA ASP A 424 5.56 1.60 -8.77
C ASP A 424 5.04 0.30 -9.40
N GLY A 425 4.59 0.35 -10.66
CA GLY A 425 4.20 -0.82 -11.45
C GLY A 425 5.37 -1.77 -11.73
N LEU A 426 6.54 -1.23 -12.06
CA LEU A 426 7.78 -2.00 -12.24
C LEU A 426 8.19 -2.70 -10.93
N VAL A 427 8.20 -1.98 -9.81
CA VAL A 427 8.52 -2.56 -8.49
C VAL A 427 7.54 -3.67 -8.12
N ASN A 428 6.24 -3.47 -8.33
CA ASN A 428 5.23 -4.46 -7.99
C ASN A 428 5.31 -5.72 -8.86
N ARG A 429 5.59 -5.57 -10.17
CA ARG A 429 5.84 -6.72 -11.05
C ARG A 429 7.14 -7.44 -10.69
N GLY A 430 8.20 -6.69 -10.38
CA GLY A 430 9.47 -7.23 -9.90
C GLY A 430 9.31 -8.02 -8.60
N ASN A 431 8.51 -7.53 -7.65
CA ASN A 431 8.17 -8.26 -6.42
C ASN A 431 7.45 -9.57 -6.74
N THR A 432 6.53 -9.55 -7.70
CA THR A 432 5.79 -10.74 -8.14
C THR A 432 6.72 -11.76 -8.82
N TYR A 433 7.66 -11.31 -9.66
CA TYR A 433 8.68 -12.18 -10.25
C TYR A 433 9.61 -12.80 -9.19
N LYS A 434 10.00 -12.02 -8.19
CA LYS A 434 10.81 -12.50 -7.07
C LYS A 434 10.09 -13.58 -6.26
N GLU A 435 8.80 -13.38 -5.95
CA GLU A 435 7.98 -14.36 -5.22
C GLU A 435 7.89 -15.72 -5.93
N ILE A 436 7.88 -15.74 -7.28
CA ILE A 436 7.88 -16.99 -8.07
C ILE A 436 9.28 -17.52 -8.41
N GLY A 437 10.35 -16.91 -7.89
CA GLY A 437 11.74 -17.34 -8.10
C GLY A 437 12.38 -16.87 -9.41
N ARG A 438 11.72 -16.02 -10.20
CA ARG A 438 12.26 -15.42 -11.44
C ARG A 438 13.11 -14.18 -11.13
N LEU A 439 14.26 -14.42 -10.50
CA LEU A 439 15.12 -13.36 -9.95
C LEU A 439 15.70 -12.43 -11.03
N SER A 440 16.03 -12.96 -12.22
CA SER A 440 16.60 -12.16 -13.31
C SER A 440 15.65 -11.07 -13.80
N GLU A 441 14.38 -11.42 -14.01
CA GLU A 441 13.33 -10.49 -14.43
C GLU A 441 13.00 -9.50 -13.32
N ALA A 442 13.00 -9.94 -12.06
CA ALA A 442 12.82 -9.04 -10.92
C ALA A 442 13.91 -7.96 -10.87
N ILE A 443 15.19 -8.35 -11.02
CA ILE A 443 16.34 -7.44 -11.06
C ILE A 443 16.18 -6.42 -12.20
N GLN A 444 15.81 -6.86 -13.40
CA GLN A 444 15.59 -5.97 -14.54
C GLN A 444 14.51 -4.93 -14.27
N ASP A 445 13.39 -5.33 -13.67
CA ASP A 445 12.29 -4.42 -13.34
C ASP A 445 12.70 -3.41 -12.26
N TYR A 446 13.43 -3.82 -11.23
CA TYR A 446 13.92 -2.88 -10.23
C TYR A 446 14.95 -1.89 -10.80
N ILE A 447 15.87 -2.35 -11.65
CA ILE A 447 16.82 -1.46 -12.35
C ILE A 447 16.06 -0.43 -13.17
N ARG A 448 15.05 -0.85 -13.95
CA ARG A 448 14.21 0.06 -14.72
C ARG A 448 13.46 1.06 -13.83
N ALA A 449 12.93 0.59 -12.69
CA ALA A 449 12.25 1.47 -11.74
C ALA A 449 13.19 2.55 -11.19
N ILE A 450 14.44 2.19 -10.88
CA ILE A 450 15.49 3.13 -10.44
C ILE A 450 15.88 4.10 -11.56
N THR A 451 15.98 3.63 -12.81
CA THR A 451 16.26 4.52 -13.95
C THR A 451 15.17 5.58 -14.12
N VAL A 452 13.91 5.21 -13.93
CA VAL A 452 12.77 6.15 -14.01
C VAL A 452 12.71 7.07 -12.79
N ARG A 453 12.91 6.52 -11.58
CA ARG A 453 12.84 7.26 -10.32
C ARG A 453 14.05 6.91 -9.43
N PRO A 454 15.20 7.61 -9.60
CA PRO A 454 16.45 7.27 -8.90
C PRO A 454 16.39 7.34 -7.37
N ASN A 455 15.52 8.20 -6.83
CA ASN A 455 15.36 8.43 -5.39
C ASN A 455 14.37 7.47 -4.70
N MET A 456 13.95 6.40 -5.38
CA MET A 456 12.99 5.42 -4.85
C MET A 456 13.68 4.38 -3.97
N ALA A 457 13.75 4.63 -2.65
CA ALA A 457 14.43 3.77 -1.69
C ALA A 457 13.95 2.30 -1.72
N GLU A 458 12.63 2.08 -1.91
CA GLU A 458 12.02 0.75 -1.99
C GLU A 458 12.58 -0.07 -3.17
N ALA A 459 12.79 0.58 -4.33
CA ALA A 459 13.34 -0.09 -5.50
C ALA A 459 14.79 -0.54 -5.25
N HIS A 460 15.61 0.28 -4.58
CA HIS A 460 16.97 -0.08 -4.18
C HIS A 460 16.99 -1.23 -3.16
N ALA A 461 16.11 -1.21 -2.16
CA ALA A 461 16.02 -2.28 -1.16
C ALA A 461 15.55 -3.61 -1.77
N ASN A 462 14.56 -3.57 -2.68
CA ASN A 462 14.07 -4.77 -3.37
C ASN A 462 15.11 -5.33 -4.35
N LEU A 463 15.83 -4.46 -5.06
CA LEU A 463 16.98 -4.83 -5.89
C LEU A 463 18.08 -5.49 -5.04
N ALA A 464 18.41 -4.90 -3.89
CA ALA A 464 19.39 -5.45 -2.97
C ALA A 464 18.99 -6.87 -2.51
N SER A 465 17.71 -7.07 -2.16
CA SER A 465 17.22 -8.39 -1.79
C SER A 465 17.29 -9.39 -2.94
N ALA A 466 16.95 -8.99 -4.18
CA ALA A 466 17.07 -9.88 -5.32
C ALA A 466 18.53 -10.22 -5.68
N TYR A 467 19.47 -9.29 -5.50
CA TYR A 467 20.90 -9.58 -5.62
C TYR A 467 21.41 -10.52 -4.53
N LYS A 468 20.93 -10.37 -3.29
CA LYS A 468 21.24 -11.31 -2.21
C LYS A 468 20.76 -12.72 -2.56
N ASP A 469 19.51 -12.85 -3.02
CA ASP A 469 18.89 -14.14 -3.34
C ASP A 469 19.55 -14.83 -4.56
N SER A 470 20.17 -14.05 -5.46
CA SER A 470 20.96 -14.54 -6.60
C SER A 470 22.45 -14.77 -6.28
N GLY A 471 22.89 -14.51 -5.04
CA GLY A 471 24.28 -14.72 -4.60
C GLY A 471 25.24 -13.56 -4.87
N HIS A 472 24.78 -12.46 -5.48
CA HIS A 472 25.57 -11.25 -5.73
C HIS A 472 25.63 -10.32 -4.50
N VAL A 473 26.14 -10.85 -3.39
CA VAL A 473 26.03 -10.23 -2.07
C VAL A 473 26.71 -8.86 -1.96
N GLU A 474 27.86 -8.64 -2.61
CA GLU A 474 28.55 -7.33 -2.57
C GLU A 474 27.73 -6.21 -3.23
N VAL A 475 27.05 -6.51 -4.33
CA VAL A 475 26.17 -5.55 -5.02
C VAL A 475 24.90 -5.32 -4.20
N ALA A 476 24.41 -6.35 -3.50
CA ALA A 476 23.32 -6.22 -2.55
C ALA A 476 23.66 -5.24 -1.41
N LEU A 477 24.84 -5.36 -0.80
CA LEU A 477 25.29 -4.45 0.27
C LEU A 477 25.34 -2.99 -0.18
N LYS A 478 25.87 -2.72 -1.38
CA LYS A 478 25.87 -1.37 -1.96
C LYS A 478 24.45 -0.83 -2.15
N SER A 479 23.55 -1.67 -2.66
CA SER A 479 22.16 -1.30 -2.92
C SER A 479 21.37 -1.04 -1.63
N TYR A 480 21.57 -1.86 -0.58
CA TYR A 480 20.99 -1.60 0.75
C TYR A 480 21.49 -0.29 1.36
N ARG A 481 22.80 -0.01 1.27
CA ARG A 481 23.38 1.25 1.75
C ARG A 481 22.80 2.45 0.99
N GLN A 482 22.59 2.32 -0.33
CA GLN A 482 21.94 3.36 -1.12
C GLN A 482 20.48 3.58 -0.71
N ALA A 483 19.72 2.50 -0.45
CA ALA A 483 18.35 2.60 0.05
C ALA A 483 18.30 3.35 1.38
N LEU A 484 19.22 3.06 2.31
CA LEU A 484 19.31 3.73 3.61
C LEU A 484 19.85 5.15 3.53
N HIS A 485 20.67 5.47 2.53
CA HIS A 485 21.08 6.85 2.27
C HIS A 485 19.90 7.71 1.81
N LEU A 486 19.03 7.16 0.96
CA LEU A 486 17.81 7.83 0.49
C LEU A 486 16.74 7.91 1.59
N ARG A 487 16.62 6.87 2.43
CA ARG A 487 15.68 6.80 3.55
C ARG A 487 16.35 6.16 4.78
N PRO A 488 16.86 6.96 5.73
CA PRO A 488 17.51 6.43 6.93
C PRO A 488 16.59 5.63 7.84
N ASP A 489 15.32 6.04 7.99
CA ASP A 489 14.31 5.29 8.74
C ASP A 489 13.61 4.28 7.81
N PHE A 490 14.32 3.21 7.48
CA PHE A 490 13.79 2.13 6.63
C PHE A 490 14.04 0.75 7.28
N PRO A 491 13.13 0.31 8.17
CA PRO A 491 13.26 -0.92 8.95
C PRO A 491 13.68 -2.17 8.16
N GLU A 492 13.02 -2.42 7.02
CA GLU A 492 13.25 -3.59 6.18
C GLU A 492 14.66 -3.58 5.60
N ALA A 493 15.12 -2.43 5.10
CA ALA A 493 16.46 -2.28 4.54
C ALA A 493 17.53 -2.42 5.64
N THR A 494 17.31 -1.83 6.82
CA THR A 494 18.24 -1.93 7.97
C THR A 494 18.40 -3.37 8.44
N CYS A 495 17.28 -4.07 8.66
CA CYS A 495 17.29 -5.47 9.11
C CYS A 495 17.93 -6.40 8.09
N ASN A 496 17.60 -6.22 6.80
CA ASN A 496 18.18 -7.03 5.74
C ASN A 496 19.66 -6.71 5.50
N LEU A 497 20.09 -5.46 5.67
CA LEU A 497 21.51 -5.10 5.64
C LEU A 497 22.27 -5.80 6.75
N LEU A 498 21.79 -5.71 8.01
CA LEU A 498 22.41 -6.40 9.15
C LEU A 498 22.55 -7.90 8.89
N HIS A 499 21.47 -8.56 8.44
CA HIS A 499 21.51 -9.97 8.11
C HIS A 499 22.52 -10.28 6.99
N THR A 500 22.58 -9.44 5.96
CA THR A 500 23.52 -9.62 4.85
C THR A 500 24.98 -9.45 5.29
N LEU A 501 25.27 -8.47 6.15
CA LEU A 501 26.58 -8.26 6.76
C LEU A 501 27.00 -9.46 7.63
N GLN A 502 26.07 -9.98 8.43
CA GLN A 502 26.27 -11.19 9.23
C GLN A 502 26.62 -12.40 8.35
N CYS A 503 25.91 -12.59 7.23
CA CYS A 503 26.20 -13.68 6.28
C CYS A 503 27.60 -13.62 5.68
N VAL A 504 28.16 -12.42 5.50
CA VAL A 504 29.51 -12.27 4.94
C VAL A 504 30.59 -12.04 6.00
N CYS A 505 30.29 -12.22 7.30
CA CYS A 505 31.23 -11.95 8.38
C CYS A 505 31.79 -10.51 8.37
N SER A 506 30.99 -9.54 7.95
CA SER A 506 31.32 -8.13 8.14
C SER A 506 30.80 -7.70 9.51
N TRP A 507 31.72 -7.43 10.43
CA TRP A 507 31.41 -7.10 11.82
C TRP A 507 31.61 -5.61 12.16
N GLU A 508 31.73 -4.76 11.13
CA GLU A 508 31.78 -3.31 11.28
C GLU A 508 30.48 -2.81 11.95
N ASP A 509 30.61 -1.97 12.98
CA ASP A 509 29.49 -1.39 13.75
C ASP A 509 28.46 -2.40 14.27
N ARG A 510 28.84 -3.69 14.38
CA ARG A 510 27.93 -4.80 14.69
C ARG A 510 27.03 -4.54 15.89
N ASP A 511 27.61 -4.15 17.02
CA ASP A 511 26.88 -3.99 18.28
C ASP A 511 25.88 -2.83 18.22
N LYS A 512 26.25 -1.75 17.53
CA LYS A 512 25.36 -0.62 17.26
C LYS A 512 24.19 -1.07 16.37
N MET A 513 24.48 -1.77 15.27
CA MET A 513 23.43 -2.24 14.36
C MET A 513 22.45 -3.21 15.03
N PHE A 514 22.93 -4.11 15.90
CA PHE A 514 22.04 -4.97 16.67
C PHE A 514 21.15 -4.19 17.64
N THR A 515 21.70 -3.14 18.28
CA THR A 515 20.94 -2.25 19.15
C THR A 515 19.85 -1.52 18.38
N ASP A 516 20.20 -0.98 17.20
CA ASP A 516 19.26 -0.27 16.32
C ASP A 516 18.13 -1.21 15.84
N VAL A 517 18.48 -2.42 15.39
CA VAL A 517 17.52 -3.44 14.94
C VAL A 517 16.63 -3.92 16.08
N GLU A 518 17.17 -4.13 17.29
CA GLU A 518 16.35 -4.46 18.46
C GLU A 518 15.32 -3.36 18.76
N GLY A 519 15.72 -2.09 18.70
CA GLY A 519 14.83 -0.94 18.86
C GLY A 519 13.73 -0.89 17.78
N ILE A 520 14.06 -1.19 16.53
CA ILE A 520 13.09 -1.31 15.43
C ILE A 520 12.07 -2.41 15.72
N ILE A 521 12.52 -3.62 16.07
CA ILE A 521 11.65 -4.77 16.35
C ILE A 521 10.70 -4.45 17.50
N ARG A 522 11.21 -3.90 18.62
CA ARG A 522 10.39 -3.57 19.79
C ARG A 522 9.29 -2.55 19.46
N ARG A 523 9.61 -1.52 18.64
CA ARG A 523 8.62 -0.56 18.14
C ARG A 523 7.56 -1.23 17.27
N GLN A 524 7.97 -2.06 16.30
CA GLN A 524 7.04 -2.76 15.40
C GLN A 524 6.08 -3.68 16.15
N ILE A 525 6.58 -4.45 17.12
CA ILE A 525 5.75 -5.33 17.96
C ILE A 525 4.73 -4.51 18.75
N THR A 526 5.16 -3.39 19.35
CA THR A 526 4.28 -2.48 20.11
C THR A 526 3.18 -1.88 19.23
N MET A 527 3.51 -1.50 17.99
CA MET A 527 2.56 -0.99 17.00
C MET A 527 1.69 -2.09 16.35
N SER A 528 1.86 -3.35 16.76
CA SER A 528 1.21 -4.52 16.16
C SER A 528 1.45 -4.69 14.65
N VAL A 529 2.59 -4.22 14.17
CA VAL A 529 3.09 -4.43 12.81
C VAL A 529 3.91 -5.72 12.77
N LEU A 530 3.92 -6.41 11.62
CA LEU A 530 4.77 -7.58 11.41
C LEU A 530 6.26 -7.16 11.50
N PRO A 531 7.08 -7.77 12.37
CA PRO A 531 8.49 -7.39 12.49
C PRO A 531 9.27 -7.59 11.20
N SER A 532 10.21 -6.68 10.90
CA SER A 532 11.09 -6.80 9.70
C SER A 532 12.15 -7.90 9.82
N VAL A 533 12.35 -8.45 11.02
CA VAL A 533 13.23 -9.60 11.28
C VAL A 533 12.39 -10.87 11.35
N GLN A 534 12.70 -11.83 10.48
CA GLN A 534 12.05 -13.13 10.46
C GLN A 534 12.42 -13.98 11.67
N PRO A 535 11.55 -14.91 12.11
CA PRO A 535 11.83 -15.81 13.25
C PRO A 535 13.15 -16.57 13.09
N PHE A 536 13.48 -16.99 11.86
CA PHE A 536 14.72 -17.70 11.58
C PHE A 536 15.98 -16.83 11.79
N HIS A 537 15.93 -15.56 11.39
CA HIS A 537 17.03 -14.62 11.61
C HIS A 537 17.21 -14.34 13.11
N ALA A 538 16.11 -14.16 13.84
CA ALA A 538 16.08 -13.86 15.26
C ALA A 538 16.83 -14.92 16.10
N ILE A 539 16.80 -16.20 15.70
CA ILE A 539 17.52 -17.30 16.39
C ILE A 539 19.05 -17.09 16.38
N ALA A 540 19.59 -16.48 15.33
CA ALA A 540 21.01 -16.22 15.20
C ALA A 540 21.42 -14.86 15.81
N TYR A 541 20.48 -14.10 16.36
CA TYR A 541 20.73 -12.75 16.86
C TYR A 541 20.95 -12.76 18.38
N PRO A 542 21.83 -11.88 18.91
CA PRO A 542 22.08 -11.75 20.34
C PRO A 542 20.97 -10.95 21.05
N ILE A 543 19.71 -11.33 20.80
CA ILE A 543 18.52 -10.69 21.36
C ILE A 543 17.92 -11.52 22.49
N ASP A 544 17.06 -10.88 23.27
CA ASP A 544 16.29 -11.51 24.35
C ASP A 544 15.39 -12.65 23.82
N PRO A 545 15.42 -13.86 24.43
CA PRO A 545 14.59 -14.98 24.01
C PRO A 545 13.08 -14.69 24.03
N MET A 546 12.60 -13.84 24.93
CA MET A 546 11.18 -13.44 24.94
C MET A 546 10.85 -12.58 23.73
N LEU A 547 11.73 -11.65 23.35
CA LEU A 547 11.59 -10.89 22.11
C LEU A 547 11.57 -11.79 20.88
N ALA A 548 12.42 -12.83 20.83
CA ALA A 548 12.42 -13.80 19.74
C ALA A 548 11.09 -14.60 19.67
N LEU A 549 10.51 -14.96 20.82
CA LEU A 549 9.20 -15.59 20.90
C LEU A 549 8.08 -14.65 20.39
N ASP A 550 8.14 -13.36 20.70
CA ASP A 550 7.16 -12.39 20.22
C ASP A 550 7.23 -12.18 18.71
N ILE A 551 8.45 -12.19 18.12
CA ILE A 551 8.64 -12.22 16.67
C ILE A 551 7.92 -13.44 16.07
N SER A 552 8.19 -14.65 16.60
CA SER A 552 7.56 -15.89 16.13
C SER A 552 6.04 -15.83 16.21
N ARG A 553 5.48 -15.34 17.33
CA ARG A 553 4.02 -15.17 17.52
C ARG A 553 3.38 -14.23 16.51
N LYS A 554 4.02 -13.08 16.22
CA LYS A 554 3.51 -12.13 15.21
C LYS A 554 3.49 -12.74 13.81
N TYR A 555 4.54 -13.49 13.44
CA TYR A 555 4.56 -14.22 12.17
C TYR A 555 3.51 -15.34 12.12
N ALA A 556 3.30 -16.09 13.21
CA ALA A 556 2.27 -17.12 13.30
C ALA A 556 0.85 -16.55 13.11
N ALA A 557 0.56 -15.41 13.76
CA ALA A 557 -0.70 -14.70 13.57
C ALA A 557 -0.87 -14.25 12.10
N HIS A 558 0.18 -13.72 11.49
CA HIS A 558 0.17 -13.31 10.09
C HIS A 558 -0.06 -14.50 9.13
N CYS A 559 0.56 -15.66 9.38
CA CYS A 559 0.30 -16.88 8.61
C CYS A 559 -1.18 -17.31 8.71
N SER A 560 -1.79 -17.18 9.89
CA SER A 560 -3.22 -17.50 10.10
C SER A 560 -4.12 -16.57 9.26
N ILE A 561 -3.81 -15.28 9.20
CA ILE A 561 -4.51 -14.31 8.34
C ILE A 561 -4.37 -14.71 6.87
N ILE A 562 -3.16 -15.04 6.40
CA ILE A 562 -2.93 -15.48 5.02
C ILE A 562 -3.73 -16.74 4.71
N ALA A 563 -3.70 -17.74 5.59
CA ALA A 563 -4.43 -18.98 5.42
C ALA A 563 -5.95 -18.73 5.27
N SER A 564 -6.52 -17.81 6.06
CA SER A 564 -7.94 -17.48 5.99
C SER A 564 -8.39 -16.93 4.63
N ARG A 565 -7.49 -16.29 3.87
CA ARG A 565 -7.79 -15.68 2.56
C ARG A 565 -8.05 -16.70 1.46
N PHE A 566 -7.59 -17.94 1.63
CA PHE A 566 -7.86 -19.00 0.66
C PHE A 566 -9.30 -19.50 0.72
N GLY A 567 -10.10 -19.08 1.72
CA GLY A 567 -11.51 -19.46 1.84
C GLY A 567 -11.72 -20.97 1.96
N LEU A 568 -10.69 -21.69 2.37
CA LEU A 568 -10.75 -23.14 2.53
C LEU A 568 -11.65 -23.46 3.73
N PRO A 569 -12.58 -24.42 3.61
CA PRO A 569 -13.37 -24.84 4.76
C PRO A 569 -12.42 -25.33 5.87
N PRO A 570 -12.76 -25.13 7.15
CA PRO A 570 -12.02 -25.73 8.26
C PRO A 570 -11.81 -27.21 7.96
N PHE A 571 -10.57 -27.69 8.13
CA PHE A 571 -10.28 -29.09 7.85
C PHE A 571 -11.14 -29.96 8.77
N SER A 572 -12.14 -30.62 8.20
CA SER A 572 -13.00 -31.51 8.96
C SER A 572 -12.21 -32.75 9.30
N HIS A 573 -11.71 -32.81 10.54
CA HIS A 573 -11.08 -34.02 11.03
C HIS A 573 -12.10 -35.17 10.93
N PRO A 574 -11.75 -36.31 10.32
CA PRO A 574 -12.53 -37.52 10.53
C PRO A 574 -12.60 -37.79 12.03
N PRO A 575 -13.72 -38.32 12.55
CA PRO A 575 -13.84 -38.64 13.96
C PRO A 575 -12.64 -39.48 14.41
N PRO A 576 -12.10 -39.25 15.62
CA PRO A 576 -10.94 -39.99 16.10
C PRO A 576 -11.21 -41.49 15.95
N ILE A 577 -10.42 -42.17 15.12
CA ILE A 577 -10.51 -43.62 15.03
C ILE A 577 -10.12 -44.13 16.42
N PRO A 578 -11.00 -44.86 17.14
CA PRO A 578 -10.63 -45.42 18.42
C PRO A 578 -9.38 -46.28 18.19
N ILE A 579 -8.33 -46.06 19.00
CA ILE A 579 -7.16 -46.93 18.98
C ILE A 579 -7.65 -48.31 19.46
N LYS A 580 -8.10 -49.15 18.54
CA LYS A 580 -8.32 -50.56 18.83
C LYS A 580 -6.95 -51.13 19.17
N ARG A 581 -6.82 -51.68 20.38
CA ARG A 581 -5.59 -52.33 20.86
C ARG A 581 -5.24 -53.59 20.05
N ASP A 582 -6.08 -54.00 19.11
CA ASP A 582 -5.77 -55.09 18.19
C ASP A 582 -4.78 -54.63 17.11
N ARG A 583 -3.62 -55.28 17.17
CA ARG A 583 -2.44 -55.07 16.34
C ARG A 583 -2.79 -55.19 14.86
N GLY A 584 -2.78 -54.07 14.12
CA GLY A 584 -2.86 -54.12 12.66
C GLY A 584 -3.01 -52.79 11.92
N GLU A 585 -3.55 -51.73 12.54
CA GLU A 585 -3.81 -50.48 11.81
C GLU A 585 -2.60 -49.54 11.78
N ARG A 586 -2.35 -48.98 10.58
CA ARG A 586 -1.16 -48.19 10.22
C ARG A 586 -1.23 -46.78 10.82
N LEU A 587 -0.15 -46.31 11.45
CA LEU A 587 0.01 -44.91 11.90
C LEU A 587 0.13 -43.96 10.69
N ARG A 588 -0.60 -42.84 10.68
CA ARG A 588 -0.49 -41.81 9.63
C ARG A 588 0.45 -40.71 10.09
N ILE A 589 1.62 -40.58 9.45
CA ILE A 589 2.60 -39.52 9.72
C ILE A 589 2.78 -38.69 8.44
N GLY A 590 2.54 -37.39 8.54
CA GLY A 590 2.82 -36.43 7.46
C GLY A 590 4.12 -35.67 7.73
N TYR A 591 4.92 -35.45 6.70
CA TYR A 591 6.11 -34.61 6.77
C TYR A 591 5.94 -33.40 5.87
N VAL A 592 6.27 -32.22 6.40
CA VAL A 592 6.18 -30.95 5.70
C VAL A 592 7.53 -30.26 5.85
N SER A 593 8.09 -29.83 4.72
CA SER A 593 9.26 -28.96 4.68
C SER A 593 9.18 -28.09 3.44
N SER A 594 9.68 -26.85 3.55
CA SER A 594 9.79 -25.90 2.43
C SER A 594 10.65 -26.41 1.28
N ASP A 595 11.56 -27.33 1.56
CA ASP A 595 12.60 -27.83 0.65
C ASP A 595 12.84 -29.34 0.89
N PHE A 596 11.75 -30.10 1.13
CA PHE A 596 11.76 -31.50 1.58
C PHE A 596 12.77 -32.43 0.86
N GLY A 597 13.11 -32.19 -0.41
CA GLY A 597 14.11 -32.99 -1.15
C GLY A 597 15.58 -32.59 -0.97
N ASN A 598 15.86 -31.36 -0.53
CA ASN A 598 17.20 -30.76 -0.43
C ASN A 598 17.53 -30.22 0.97
N HIS A 599 16.60 -30.29 1.92
CA HIS A 599 16.86 -29.83 3.28
C HIS A 599 17.86 -30.77 3.98
N PRO A 600 18.87 -30.25 4.70
CA PRO A 600 19.84 -31.07 5.44
C PRO A 600 19.17 -32.09 6.37
N LEU A 601 18.04 -31.72 6.98
CA LEU A 601 17.28 -32.60 7.84
C LEU A 601 16.63 -33.76 7.08
N SER A 602 16.06 -33.51 5.89
CA SER A 602 15.49 -34.56 5.05
C SER A 602 16.54 -35.57 4.62
N HIS A 603 17.76 -35.10 4.34
CA HIS A 603 18.90 -35.97 4.07
C HIS A 603 19.30 -36.83 5.28
N LEU A 604 19.26 -36.27 6.50
CA LEU A 604 19.55 -37.01 7.74
C LEU A 604 18.47 -38.04 8.07
N MET A 605 17.20 -37.72 7.77
CA MET A 605 16.06 -38.63 7.95
C MET A 605 15.78 -39.57 6.78
N GLY A 606 16.54 -39.49 5.68
CA GLY A 606 16.17 -40.16 4.42
C GLY A 606 15.84 -41.65 4.55
N SER A 607 16.52 -42.37 5.45
CA SER A 607 16.22 -43.78 5.72
C SER A 607 15.04 -43.99 6.66
N VAL A 608 14.74 -43.07 7.59
CA VAL A 608 13.51 -43.08 8.38
C VAL A 608 12.31 -43.04 7.43
N PHE A 609 12.37 -42.22 6.37
CA PHE A 609 11.37 -42.22 5.31
C PHE A 609 11.35 -43.51 4.50
N GLY A 610 12.52 -44.09 4.20
CA GLY A 610 12.64 -45.38 3.52
C GLY A 610 12.14 -46.58 4.33
N MET A 611 12.02 -46.45 5.66
CA MET A 611 11.38 -47.42 6.55
C MET A 611 9.85 -47.30 6.56
N HIS A 612 9.29 -46.23 5.97
CA HIS A 612 7.84 -46.12 5.78
C HIS A 612 7.40 -46.94 4.57
N ASN A 613 6.28 -47.65 4.72
CA ASN A 613 5.63 -48.32 3.60
C ASN A 613 5.10 -47.26 2.60
N ARG A 614 5.56 -47.34 1.35
CA ARG A 614 5.37 -46.35 0.28
C ARG A 614 3.98 -46.32 -0.36
N GLU A 615 3.07 -47.21 0.01
CA GLU A 615 1.68 -47.22 -0.50
C GLU A 615 0.79 -46.06 0.04
N ASN A 616 1.31 -45.17 0.89
CA ASN A 616 0.48 -44.41 1.86
C ASN A 616 0.79 -42.90 2.04
N VAL A 617 1.58 -42.21 1.20
CA VAL A 617 2.03 -40.82 1.51
C VAL A 617 2.09 -39.84 0.30
N GLU A 618 1.54 -38.62 0.46
CA GLU A 618 1.62 -37.43 -0.42
C GLU A 618 1.69 -36.12 0.43
N GLY A 619 2.30 -35.01 -0.06
CA GLY A 619 2.79 -33.88 0.78
C GLY A 619 2.33 -32.44 0.44
N ALA A 620 2.70 -31.43 1.28
CA ALA A 620 2.53 -29.96 1.06
C ALA A 620 3.23 -29.04 2.13
N ARG A 621 2.97 -27.70 2.12
CA ARG A 621 3.70 -26.49 2.68
C ARG A 621 3.40 -26.05 4.14
N ASN A 622 4.18 -25.12 4.73
CA ASN A 622 4.10 -24.69 6.15
C ASN A 622 2.81 -23.96 6.57
N GLU A 623 2.14 -23.23 5.68
CA GLU A 623 0.87 -22.54 5.96
C GLU A 623 -0.26 -23.53 6.28
N ILE A 624 -0.11 -24.78 5.85
CA ILE A 624 -1.06 -25.85 6.14
C ILE A 624 -1.17 -26.13 7.64
N PHE A 625 -0.11 -26.00 8.43
CA PHE A 625 -0.21 -26.24 9.86
C PHE A 625 -1.17 -25.27 10.56
N ALA A 626 -1.35 -24.05 10.03
CA ALA A 626 -2.36 -23.12 10.53
C ALA A 626 -3.80 -23.57 10.18
N MET A 627 -3.97 -24.40 9.15
CA MET A 627 -5.26 -25.01 8.80
C MET A 627 -5.57 -26.26 9.63
N GLN A 628 -4.65 -26.67 10.51
CA GLN A 628 -4.77 -27.84 11.38
C GLN A 628 -5.22 -29.11 10.64
N PRO A 629 -4.45 -29.61 9.64
CA PRO A 629 -4.76 -30.88 8.96
C PRO A 629 -4.76 -32.10 9.89
N ALA A 630 -4.11 -32.01 11.05
CA ALA A 630 -4.05 -33.09 12.03
C ALA A 630 -4.57 -32.61 13.40
N PRO A 631 -5.30 -33.47 14.15
CA PRO A 631 -5.83 -33.12 15.46
C PRO A 631 -4.75 -32.94 16.54
N ILE A 632 -3.55 -33.47 16.28
CA ILE A 632 -2.34 -33.22 17.05
C ILE A 632 -1.23 -32.89 16.07
N GLN A 633 -0.62 -31.72 16.21
CA GLN A 633 0.50 -31.30 15.40
C GLN A 633 1.75 -31.22 16.28
N VAL A 634 2.84 -31.81 15.79
CA VAL A 634 4.08 -31.92 16.54
C VAL A 634 5.20 -31.32 15.73
N SER A 635 5.82 -30.27 16.25
CA SER A 635 7.12 -29.82 15.79
C SER A 635 8.16 -30.85 16.21
N TYR A 636 8.92 -31.34 15.24
CA TYR A 636 10.02 -32.24 15.50
C TYR A 636 11.18 -31.80 14.60
N MET A 637 12.35 -31.60 15.24
CA MET A 637 13.71 -31.58 14.69
C MET A 637 14.47 -30.27 14.46
N GLY A 638 15.79 -30.40 14.65
CA GLY A 638 16.88 -29.64 14.02
C GLY A 638 17.13 -28.24 14.59
N PHE A 639 16.08 -27.58 15.04
CA PHE A 639 16.14 -26.23 15.60
C PHE A 639 15.70 -26.24 17.07
N PRO A 640 16.49 -25.66 17.99
CA PRO A 640 16.13 -25.62 19.40
C PRO A 640 14.99 -24.63 19.71
N GLY A 641 14.43 -23.93 18.71
CA GLY A 641 13.52 -22.80 18.86
C GLY A 641 12.02 -23.17 18.84
N THR A 642 11.22 -22.31 19.45
CA THR A 642 9.75 -22.31 19.39
C THR A 642 9.24 -21.90 18.01
N THR A 643 8.18 -22.54 17.53
CA THR A 643 7.43 -22.08 16.35
C THR A 643 6.59 -20.83 16.67
N GLY A 644 6.34 -20.56 17.95
CA GLY A 644 5.54 -19.42 18.41
C GLY A 644 4.04 -19.55 18.13
N THR A 645 3.57 -20.74 17.74
CA THR A 645 2.18 -20.97 17.29
C THR A 645 1.37 -21.68 18.37
N THR A 646 0.04 -21.47 18.36
CA THR A 646 -0.89 -22.23 19.21
C THR A 646 -1.47 -23.45 18.51
N TYR A 647 -1.30 -23.55 17.20
CA TYR A 647 -1.80 -24.65 16.39
C TYR A 647 -0.79 -25.80 16.26
N ILE A 648 0.46 -25.64 16.71
CA ILE A 648 1.41 -26.75 16.91
C ILE A 648 1.46 -27.08 18.39
N ASP A 649 1.01 -28.27 18.76
CA ASP A 649 0.75 -28.65 20.15
C ASP A 649 2.01 -29.02 20.93
N TYR A 650 2.94 -29.73 20.28
CA TYR A 650 4.10 -30.33 20.95
C TYR A 650 5.41 -30.05 20.20
N LEU A 651 6.51 -29.92 20.94
CA LEU A 651 7.87 -29.94 20.42
C LEU A 651 8.60 -31.18 20.97
N VAL A 652 8.97 -32.10 20.09
CA VAL A 652 9.80 -33.25 20.47
C VAL A 652 11.27 -32.80 20.56
N THR A 653 11.85 -32.91 21.75
CA THR A 653 13.18 -32.36 22.10
C THR A 653 13.86 -33.21 23.19
N ASP A 654 14.87 -32.68 23.88
CA ASP A 654 15.45 -33.28 25.09
C ASP A 654 15.79 -32.21 26.15
N GLU A 655 16.16 -32.67 27.35
CA GLU A 655 16.44 -31.81 28.50
C GLU A 655 17.75 -31.00 28.35
N PHE A 656 18.60 -31.32 27.36
CA PHE A 656 19.82 -30.55 27.05
C PHE A 656 19.51 -29.37 26.13
N VAL A 657 18.79 -29.64 25.05
CA VAL A 657 18.50 -28.66 23.99
C VAL A 657 17.38 -27.70 24.41
N SER A 658 16.33 -28.22 25.04
CA SER A 658 15.20 -27.43 25.54
C SER A 658 14.88 -27.83 26.99
N PRO A 659 15.68 -27.39 27.98
CA PRO A 659 15.49 -27.75 29.37
C PRO A 659 14.10 -27.34 29.89
N THR A 660 13.51 -28.16 30.77
CA THR A 660 12.15 -27.92 31.32
C THR A 660 12.02 -26.54 31.98
N ARG A 661 13.08 -26.05 32.65
CA ARG A 661 13.13 -24.71 33.27
C ARG A 661 12.89 -23.55 32.30
N TYR A 662 13.15 -23.77 31.01
CA TYR A 662 12.93 -22.77 29.96
C TYR A 662 11.65 -23.01 29.16
N SER A 663 10.77 -23.92 29.58
CA SER A 663 9.48 -24.19 28.89
C SER A 663 8.63 -22.94 28.63
N HIS A 664 8.75 -21.90 29.47
CA HIS A 664 8.04 -20.62 29.33
C HIS A 664 8.40 -19.82 28.06
N ILE A 665 9.56 -20.09 27.42
CA ILE A 665 9.94 -19.45 26.15
C ILE A 665 9.46 -20.22 24.91
N TYR A 666 8.70 -21.30 25.10
CA TYR A 666 8.12 -22.12 24.04
C TYR A 666 6.59 -21.96 24.01
N SER A 667 6.01 -21.98 22.81
CA SER A 667 4.54 -22.02 22.68
C SER A 667 4.02 -23.46 22.68
N GLU A 668 4.82 -24.39 22.20
CA GLU A 668 4.56 -25.82 22.21
C GLU A 668 4.84 -26.43 23.59
N LYS A 669 4.13 -27.52 23.90
CA LYS A 669 4.47 -28.36 25.05
C LYS A 669 5.70 -29.21 24.74
N LEU A 670 6.71 -29.15 25.60
CA LEU A 670 7.94 -29.92 25.41
C LEU A 670 7.70 -31.41 25.68
N VAL A 671 8.06 -32.26 24.73
CA VAL A 671 8.08 -33.72 24.87
C VAL A 671 9.53 -34.16 24.81
N HIS A 672 10.09 -34.51 25.97
CA HIS A 672 11.50 -34.89 26.07
C HIS A 672 11.70 -36.37 25.75
N MET A 673 12.55 -36.62 24.76
CA MET A 673 13.12 -37.95 24.56
C MET A 673 14.22 -38.19 25.60
N PRO A 674 14.19 -39.32 26.32
CA PRO A 674 15.03 -39.55 27.50
C PRO A 674 16.53 -39.71 27.18
N HIS A 675 16.87 -40.00 25.93
CA HIS A 675 18.24 -40.37 25.53
C HIS A 675 18.81 -39.54 24.38
N CYS A 676 17.97 -38.93 23.53
CA CYS A 676 18.41 -38.11 22.40
C CYS A 676 17.22 -37.31 21.84
N TYR A 677 17.37 -36.01 21.58
CA TYR A 677 16.38 -35.23 20.82
C TYR A 677 16.40 -35.47 19.30
N PHE A 678 17.44 -36.11 18.78
CA PHE A 678 17.69 -36.26 17.35
C PHE A 678 17.79 -37.74 16.97
N VAL A 679 16.72 -38.31 16.39
CA VAL A 679 16.77 -39.68 15.86
C VAL A 679 17.56 -39.66 14.56
N ASN A 680 18.74 -40.27 14.58
CA ASN A 680 19.56 -40.52 13.41
C ASN A 680 19.63 -42.02 13.11
N ASP A 681 19.79 -42.38 11.84
CA ASP A 681 19.96 -43.76 11.44
C ASP A 681 21.45 -44.17 11.52
N TYR A 682 21.80 -44.86 12.61
CA TYR A 682 23.13 -45.44 12.80
C TYR A 682 23.44 -46.60 11.84
N LYS A 683 22.45 -47.09 11.05
CA LYS A 683 22.63 -48.10 10.00
C LYS A 683 22.95 -47.51 8.62
N GLN A 684 22.75 -46.20 8.39
CA GLN A 684 23.35 -45.51 7.24
C GLN A 684 24.86 -45.39 7.45
N LYS A 685 25.55 -46.50 7.22
CA LYS A 685 26.99 -46.55 7.40
C LYS A 685 27.64 -46.11 6.09
N ASN A 686 28.31 -44.97 6.10
CA ASN A 686 29.33 -44.65 5.09
C ASN A 686 30.56 -45.51 5.39
N LEU A 687 30.39 -46.84 5.28
CA LEU A 687 31.44 -47.83 5.56
C LEU A 687 32.63 -47.64 4.63
N ASP A 688 32.41 -47.06 3.45
CA ASP A 688 33.47 -46.68 2.51
C ASP A 688 34.50 -45.75 3.15
N VAL A 689 34.09 -44.87 4.07
CA VAL A 689 35.02 -43.99 4.83
C VAL A 689 35.84 -44.77 5.86
N LEU A 690 35.33 -45.92 6.31
CA LEU A 690 36.02 -46.83 7.23
C LEU A 690 36.77 -47.95 6.50
N ASP A 691 36.65 -48.04 5.17
CA ASP A 691 37.28 -49.05 4.35
C ASP A 691 38.78 -48.73 4.18
N PRO A 692 39.70 -49.57 4.69
CA PRO A 692 41.14 -49.35 4.56
C PRO A 692 41.62 -49.27 3.10
N THR A 693 40.84 -49.80 2.15
CA THR A 693 41.18 -49.80 0.71
C THR A 693 40.70 -48.55 -0.03
N CYS A 694 39.87 -47.71 0.60
CA CYS A 694 39.28 -46.50 0.02
C CYS A 694 39.56 -45.24 0.88
N GLN A 695 40.72 -45.19 1.55
CA GLN A 695 41.07 -44.05 2.42
C GLN A 695 41.35 -42.79 1.60
N HIS A 696 40.45 -41.81 1.74
CA HIS A 696 40.67 -40.44 1.31
C HIS A 696 41.81 -39.80 2.10
N LYS A 697 42.57 -38.94 1.43
CA LYS A 697 43.72 -38.25 2.02
C LYS A 697 43.41 -36.77 2.22
N ARG A 698 44.11 -36.12 3.14
CA ARG A 698 43.99 -34.67 3.34
C ARG A 698 44.39 -33.92 2.07
N SER A 699 45.36 -34.44 1.33
CA SER A 699 45.73 -33.92 0.00
C SER A 699 44.57 -33.78 -0.99
N ASP A 700 43.56 -34.65 -0.91
CA ASP A 700 42.41 -34.64 -1.83
C ASP A 700 41.57 -33.35 -1.68
N TYR A 701 41.69 -32.69 -0.53
CA TYR A 701 41.00 -31.44 -0.19
C TYR A 701 41.94 -30.25 -0.04
N GLY A 702 43.21 -30.40 -0.46
CA GLY A 702 44.23 -29.36 -0.29
C GLY A 702 44.60 -29.11 1.18
N LEU A 703 44.41 -30.10 2.05
CA LEU A 703 44.76 -30.01 3.47
C LEU A 703 46.18 -30.53 3.72
N PRO A 704 46.91 -29.94 4.68
CA PRO A 704 48.22 -30.41 5.09
C PRO A 704 48.12 -31.71 5.91
N GLU A 705 48.97 -32.68 5.61
CA GLU A 705 49.01 -33.98 6.30
C GLU A 705 49.63 -33.88 7.70
N ASP A 706 50.53 -32.93 7.92
CA ASP A 706 51.36 -32.78 9.11
C ASP A 706 50.77 -31.85 10.20
N LYS A 707 49.66 -31.16 9.91
CA LYS A 707 49.00 -30.25 10.86
C LYS A 707 47.83 -30.90 11.60
N PHE A 708 47.52 -30.36 12.78
CA PHE A 708 46.27 -30.66 13.46
C PHE A 708 45.11 -29.88 12.83
N ILE A 709 44.09 -30.56 12.33
CA ILE A 709 42.97 -29.99 11.58
C ILE A 709 41.77 -29.77 12.50
N PHE A 710 41.56 -28.52 12.88
CA PHE A 710 40.28 -28.06 13.44
C PHE A 710 39.27 -27.87 12.30
N ALA A 711 38.03 -28.30 12.44
CA ALA A 711 37.00 -28.15 11.40
C ALA A 711 35.71 -27.52 11.91
N CYS A 712 35.07 -26.70 11.08
CA CYS A 712 33.72 -26.22 11.29
C CYS A 712 33.00 -26.05 9.95
N PHE A 713 32.00 -26.88 9.68
CA PHE A 713 31.22 -26.81 8.44
C PHE A 713 29.88 -26.09 8.58
N ASN A 714 29.74 -25.24 9.61
CA ASN A 714 28.60 -24.34 9.74
C ASN A 714 28.65 -23.23 8.68
N GLN A 715 27.48 -22.75 8.26
CA GLN A 715 27.41 -21.57 7.39
C GLN A 715 27.95 -20.34 8.12
N LEU A 716 28.59 -19.44 7.36
CA LEU A 716 29.35 -18.32 7.93
C LEU A 716 28.49 -17.31 8.70
N TYR A 717 27.18 -17.24 8.44
CA TYR A 717 26.29 -16.37 9.21
C TYR A 717 26.21 -16.75 10.70
N LYS A 718 26.58 -17.99 11.08
CA LYS A 718 26.67 -18.42 12.47
C LYS A 718 27.97 -17.98 13.15
N MET A 719 28.89 -17.40 12.41
CA MET A 719 30.16 -16.88 12.91
C MET A 719 29.95 -15.50 13.54
N ASP A 720 30.62 -15.28 14.67
CA ASP A 720 30.64 -14.00 15.34
C ASP A 720 32.07 -13.68 15.80
N PRO A 721 32.39 -12.40 16.06
CA PRO A 721 33.76 -12.01 16.36
C PRO A 721 34.30 -12.67 17.63
N GLU A 722 33.48 -12.91 18.65
CA GLU A 722 33.91 -13.48 19.93
C GLU A 722 34.33 -14.95 19.77
N ILE A 723 33.52 -15.74 19.05
CA ILE A 723 33.84 -17.14 18.81
C ILE A 723 35.03 -17.29 17.86
N PHE A 724 35.09 -16.48 16.81
CA PHE A 724 36.19 -16.54 15.86
C PHE A 724 37.52 -16.07 16.49
N ASN A 725 37.50 -15.07 17.37
CA ASN A 725 38.66 -14.69 18.18
C ASN A 725 39.12 -15.82 19.10
N THR A 726 38.18 -16.56 19.68
CA THR A 726 38.49 -17.73 20.50
C THR A 726 39.24 -18.78 19.68
N TRP A 727 38.78 -19.07 18.46
CA TRP A 727 39.45 -20.00 17.56
C TRP A 727 40.81 -19.47 17.08
N CYS A 728 40.94 -18.16 16.85
CA CYS A 728 42.23 -17.55 16.57
C CYS A 728 43.21 -17.75 17.72
N ASN A 729 42.76 -17.61 18.97
CA ASN A 729 43.60 -17.84 20.15
C ASN A 729 43.98 -19.32 20.33
N ILE A 730 43.13 -20.26 19.89
CA ILE A 730 43.47 -21.69 19.83
C ILE A 730 44.61 -21.90 18.83
N LEU A 731 44.49 -21.39 17.60
CA LEU A 731 45.50 -21.54 16.56
C LEU A 731 46.84 -20.87 16.90
N LYS A 732 46.84 -19.77 17.68
CA LYS A 732 48.08 -19.19 18.22
C LYS A 732 48.79 -20.12 19.21
N ARG A 733 48.03 -20.89 19.99
CA ARG A 733 48.55 -21.84 20.99
C ARG A 733 48.90 -23.20 20.37
N VAL A 734 48.35 -23.50 19.19
CA VAL A 734 48.61 -24.70 18.41
C VAL A 734 49.14 -24.25 17.03
N PRO A 735 50.41 -23.77 16.95
CA PRO A 735 50.95 -23.19 15.73
C PRO A 735 51.03 -24.19 14.57
N ASN A 736 51.18 -25.48 14.88
CA ASN A 736 51.07 -26.57 13.90
C ASN A 736 49.61 -27.03 13.68
N GLY A 737 48.67 -26.10 13.75
CA GLY A 737 47.25 -26.32 13.54
C GLY A 737 46.70 -25.51 12.38
N ALA A 738 45.65 -26.01 11.74
CA ALA A 738 44.87 -25.30 10.73
C ALA A 738 43.37 -25.44 11.02
N LEU A 739 42.60 -24.41 10.67
CA LEU A 739 41.15 -24.36 10.79
C LEU A 739 40.51 -24.47 9.41
N TRP A 740 39.66 -25.46 9.24
CA TRP A 740 38.97 -25.81 8.01
C TRP A 740 37.50 -25.42 8.07
N LEU A 741 37.10 -24.46 7.24
CA LEU A 741 35.80 -23.81 7.28
C LEU A 741 34.96 -24.06 6.02
N LEU A 742 33.64 -24.01 6.15
CA LEU A 742 32.74 -23.99 4.99
C LEU A 742 32.77 -22.62 4.28
N ARG A 743 33.00 -22.62 2.97
CA ARG A 743 32.92 -21.45 2.09
C ARG A 743 31.47 -21.16 1.71
N PHE A 744 30.67 -20.68 2.66
CA PHE A 744 29.28 -20.34 2.34
C PHE A 744 28.70 -19.21 3.22
N PRO A 745 28.37 -18.04 2.63
CA PRO A 745 28.61 -17.64 1.23
C PRO A 745 30.10 -17.35 0.96
N ALA A 746 30.54 -17.51 -0.29
CA ALA A 746 31.95 -17.32 -0.68
C ALA A 746 32.51 -15.91 -0.36
N ALA A 747 31.66 -14.88 -0.39
CA ALA A 747 32.04 -13.52 -0.03
C ALA A 747 32.54 -13.35 1.42
N GLY A 748 32.23 -14.30 2.31
CA GLY A 748 32.73 -14.29 3.70
C GLY A 748 34.16 -14.80 3.87
N GLU A 749 34.69 -15.59 2.91
CA GLU A 749 36.04 -16.18 3.02
C GLU A 749 37.11 -15.10 3.14
N MET A 750 37.12 -14.14 2.21
CA MET A 750 38.17 -13.11 2.17
C MET A 750 38.18 -12.29 3.47
N ARG A 751 37.00 -11.95 4.00
CA ARG A 751 36.85 -11.20 5.25
C ARG A 751 37.38 -11.98 6.45
N LEU A 752 37.03 -13.26 6.57
CA LEU A 752 37.55 -14.09 7.67
C LEU A 752 39.07 -14.31 7.58
N ARG A 753 39.62 -14.49 6.37
CA ARG A 753 41.08 -14.55 6.16
C ARG A 753 41.75 -13.26 6.60
N SER A 754 41.28 -12.12 6.12
CA SER A 754 41.82 -10.81 6.51
C SER A 754 41.70 -10.57 8.01
N TYR A 755 40.58 -10.95 8.62
CA TYR A 755 40.38 -10.83 10.06
C TYR A 755 41.33 -11.73 10.85
N ALA A 756 41.50 -12.99 10.45
CA ALA A 756 42.45 -13.91 11.08
C ALA A 756 43.90 -13.40 11.00
N VAL A 757 44.31 -12.86 9.85
CA VAL A 757 45.64 -12.24 9.67
C VAL A 757 45.80 -11.02 10.57
N ALA A 758 44.78 -10.15 10.67
CA ALA A 758 44.79 -9.02 11.60
C ALA A 758 44.88 -9.46 13.07
N GLN A 759 44.38 -10.65 13.40
CA GLN A 759 44.54 -11.27 14.71
C GLN A 759 45.92 -11.93 14.91
N GLY A 760 46.80 -11.96 13.91
CA GLY A 760 48.16 -12.50 14.01
C GLY A 760 48.29 -13.98 13.61
N LEU A 761 47.34 -14.53 12.85
CA LEU A 761 47.45 -15.87 12.28
C LEU A 761 48.13 -15.86 10.91
N GLN A 762 48.73 -16.99 10.54
CA GLN A 762 49.29 -17.18 9.19
C GLN A 762 48.18 -17.57 8.19
N PRO A 763 48.19 -17.08 6.94
CA PRO A 763 47.15 -17.37 5.95
C PRO A 763 46.90 -18.86 5.70
N GLU A 764 47.93 -19.69 5.82
CA GLU A 764 47.91 -21.14 5.60
C GLU A 764 47.28 -21.90 6.78
N GLN A 765 46.97 -21.23 7.89
CA GLN A 765 46.23 -21.80 9.00
C GLN A 765 44.72 -21.71 8.80
N ILE A 766 44.22 -20.97 7.80
CA ILE A 766 42.80 -20.88 7.50
C ILE A 766 42.54 -21.50 6.13
N ILE A 767 41.76 -22.57 6.09
CA ILE A 767 41.47 -23.34 4.89
C ILE A 767 39.96 -23.38 4.69
N PHE A 768 39.49 -23.31 3.45
CA PHE A 768 38.07 -23.32 3.13
C PHE A 768 37.72 -24.49 2.21
N THR A 769 36.52 -25.05 2.38
CA THR A 769 35.93 -26.07 1.50
C THR A 769 34.54 -25.66 1.05
N ASP A 770 34.15 -26.05 -0.17
CA ASP A 770 32.85 -25.72 -0.74
C ASP A 770 31.69 -26.51 -0.10
N VAL A 771 30.46 -26.13 -0.43
CA VAL A 771 29.28 -26.93 -0.08
C VAL A 771 29.38 -28.28 -0.78
N ALA A 772 29.29 -29.36 -0.01
CA ALA A 772 29.44 -30.72 -0.51
C ALA A 772 28.14 -31.49 -0.36
N MET A 773 27.86 -32.39 -1.32
CA MET A 773 26.77 -33.36 -1.18
C MET A 773 27.02 -34.28 0.02
N LYS A 774 25.96 -34.89 0.55
CA LYS A 774 26.00 -35.66 1.81
C LYS A 774 27.17 -36.67 1.91
N HIS A 775 27.36 -37.51 0.89
CA HIS A 775 28.42 -38.53 0.90
C HIS A 775 29.81 -37.90 1.06
N GLU A 776 30.05 -36.83 0.30
CA GLU A 776 31.30 -36.08 0.30
C GLU A 776 31.50 -35.30 1.61
N HIS A 777 30.41 -34.75 2.17
CA HIS A 777 30.43 -34.10 3.47
C HIS A 777 30.83 -35.07 4.60
N ILE A 778 30.37 -36.31 4.55
CA ILE A 778 30.72 -37.32 5.56
C ILE A 778 32.15 -37.81 5.37
N ARG A 779 32.57 -38.10 4.12
CA ARG A 779 33.94 -38.48 3.77
C ARG A 779 34.96 -37.48 4.28
N ARG A 780 34.79 -36.21 3.92
CA ARG A 780 35.72 -35.15 4.30
C ARG A 780 35.75 -34.91 5.81
N SER A 781 34.64 -35.15 6.52
CA SER A 781 34.57 -34.97 7.98
C SER A 781 35.49 -35.94 8.73
N ALA A 782 35.77 -37.11 8.18
CA ALA A 782 36.70 -38.07 8.78
C ALA A 782 38.17 -37.61 8.74
N LEU A 783 38.49 -36.60 7.95
CA LEU A 783 39.86 -36.06 7.81
C LEU A 783 40.20 -34.98 8.84
N ALA A 784 39.19 -34.50 9.58
CA ALA A 784 39.35 -33.51 10.64
C ALA A 784 39.73 -34.18 11.97
N ASP A 785 40.63 -33.56 12.74
CA ASP A 785 41.03 -34.05 14.05
C ASP A 785 40.07 -33.61 15.16
N LEU A 786 39.56 -32.37 15.07
CA LEU A 786 38.63 -31.84 16.05
C LEU A 786 37.63 -30.86 15.42
N PHE A 787 36.33 -31.09 15.64
CA PHE A 787 35.33 -30.12 15.26
C PHE A 787 35.16 -29.03 16.31
N LEU A 788 35.19 -27.77 15.87
CA LEU A 788 34.84 -26.59 16.67
C LEU A 788 33.43 -26.16 16.28
N ASP A 789 32.51 -26.13 17.23
CA ASP A 789 31.12 -25.73 16.97
C ASP A 789 30.89 -24.24 17.26
N THR A 790 29.88 -23.65 16.61
CA THR A 790 29.48 -22.27 16.87
C THR A 790 28.52 -22.19 18.06
N ARG A 791 28.52 -21.07 18.78
CA ARG A 791 27.59 -20.89 19.91
C ARG A 791 26.15 -20.87 19.40
N ILE A 792 25.25 -21.53 20.13
CA ILE A 792 23.83 -21.22 20.02
C ILE A 792 23.67 -19.87 20.74
N ILE A 793 23.50 -18.81 19.96
CA ILE A 793 23.33 -17.45 20.49
C ILE A 793 21.96 -17.39 21.18
N ARG A 794 21.92 -17.74 22.47
CA ARG A 794 20.83 -17.38 23.38
C ARG A 794 21.45 -16.65 24.55
N LYS A 795 21.23 -15.33 24.61
CA LYS A 795 21.46 -14.58 25.85
C LYS A 795 20.67 -15.29 26.96
N GLY A 796 21.37 -15.79 27.99
CA GLY A 796 20.77 -16.44 29.15
C GLY A 796 21.03 -17.93 29.34
N LEU A 797 21.63 -18.65 28.37
CA LEU A 797 22.09 -20.02 28.61
C LEU A 797 23.38 -20.00 29.44
N VAL A 798 23.26 -20.33 30.73
CA VAL A 798 24.37 -20.43 31.67
C VAL A 798 24.98 -21.84 31.61
N PRO A 799 26.33 -21.99 31.60
CA PRO A 799 26.97 -23.31 31.67
C PRO A 799 26.43 -24.14 32.84
N ASP A 800 26.07 -25.40 32.57
CA ASP A 800 25.53 -26.32 33.57
C ASP A 800 26.64 -27.18 34.21
N LYS A 801 26.27 -28.00 35.21
CA LYS A 801 27.18 -28.94 35.88
C LYS A 801 28.01 -29.76 34.88
N ARG A 802 27.40 -30.21 33.78
CA ARG A 802 28.03 -31.07 32.77
C ARG A 802 29.01 -30.29 31.88
N THR A 803 28.70 -29.05 31.57
CA THR A 803 29.58 -28.14 30.81
C THR A 803 30.87 -27.88 31.58
N TYR A 804 30.77 -27.50 32.85
CA TYR A 804 31.93 -27.35 33.73
C TYR A 804 32.73 -28.65 33.82
N MET A 805 32.05 -29.79 33.92
CA MET A 805 32.74 -31.06 34.09
C MET A 805 33.50 -31.50 32.83
N VAL A 806 33.00 -31.20 31.64
CA VAL A 806 33.73 -31.47 30.38
C VAL A 806 34.96 -30.57 30.28
N LEU A 807 34.82 -29.29 30.62
CA LEU A 807 35.92 -28.34 30.61
C LEU A 807 37.03 -28.75 31.58
N VAL A 808 36.70 -29.00 32.85
CA VAL A 808 37.68 -29.45 33.87
C VAL A 808 38.43 -30.70 33.42
N ASN A 809 37.73 -31.71 32.86
CA ASN A 809 38.38 -32.90 32.32
C ASN A 809 39.31 -32.58 31.16
N GLY A 810 38.87 -31.76 30.20
CA GLY A 810 39.68 -31.36 29.05
C GLY A 810 40.97 -30.67 29.48
N TRP A 811 40.90 -29.74 30.44
CA TRP A 811 42.07 -29.03 30.97
C TRP A 811 43.02 -29.99 31.72
N CYS A 812 42.50 -30.92 32.52
CA CYS A 812 43.30 -31.97 33.18
C CYS A 812 44.03 -32.85 32.16
N SER A 813 43.31 -33.38 31.16
CA SER A 813 43.89 -34.23 30.11
C SER A 813 44.91 -33.48 29.23
N SER A 814 44.85 -32.14 29.21
CA SER A 814 45.79 -31.27 28.49
C SER A 814 46.99 -30.82 29.34
N GLY A 815 47.11 -31.28 30.60
CA GLY A 815 48.17 -30.86 31.53
C GLY A 815 48.03 -29.42 32.08
N LYS A 816 46.92 -28.74 31.78
CA LYS A 816 46.66 -27.33 32.15
C LYS A 816 45.89 -27.26 33.47
N LEU A 817 46.59 -27.62 34.53
CA LEU A 817 45.99 -27.95 35.83
C LEU A 817 45.51 -26.72 36.61
N ARG A 818 46.07 -25.52 36.37
CA ARG A 818 45.62 -24.27 37.01
C ARG A 818 44.27 -23.81 36.47
N GLU A 819 44.07 -23.93 35.16
CA GLU A 819 42.79 -23.64 34.50
C GLU A 819 41.72 -24.66 34.92
N ALA A 820 42.09 -25.94 35.03
CA ALA A 820 41.21 -26.98 35.58
C ALA A 820 40.75 -26.64 37.01
N GLN A 821 41.68 -26.19 37.87
CA GLN A 821 41.37 -25.73 39.22
C GLN A 821 40.41 -24.52 39.22
N GLN A 822 40.70 -23.49 38.43
CA GLN A 822 39.89 -22.27 38.39
C GLN A 822 38.43 -22.57 37.96
N PHE A 823 38.25 -23.40 36.94
CA PHE A 823 36.92 -23.81 36.48
C PHE A 823 36.21 -24.74 37.47
N LEU A 824 36.95 -25.57 38.21
CA LEU A 824 36.39 -26.38 39.31
C LEU A 824 35.88 -25.49 40.45
N GLU A 825 36.61 -24.42 40.79
CA GLU A 825 36.18 -23.45 41.81
C GLU A 825 34.96 -22.63 41.36
N GLU A 826 34.94 -22.19 40.10
CA GLU A 826 33.78 -21.51 39.52
C GLU A 826 32.54 -22.40 39.51
N MET A 827 32.71 -23.69 39.17
CA MET A 827 31.66 -24.71 39.22
C MET A 827 31.04 -24.82 40.62
N ILE A 828 31.88 -24.88 41.67
CA ILE A 828 31.45 -24.95 43.07
C ILE A 828 30.73 -23.64 43.47
N ASN A 829 31.29 -22.47 43.11
CA ASN A 829 30.69 -21.17 43.43
C ASN A 829 29.31 -20.97 42.77
N LYS A 830 29.05 -21.62 41.63
CA LYS A 830 27.73 -21.62 40.96
C LYS A 830 26.77 -22.70 41.50
N GLY A 831 27.11 -23.37 42.59
CA GLY A 831 26.26 -24.35 43.26
C GLY A 831 26.28 -25.74 42.63
N PHE A 832 27.22 -26.03 41.71
CA PHE A 832 27.35 -27.35 41.11
C PHE A 832 28.36 -28.18 41.90
N ASN A 833 27.92 -29.24 42.58
CA ASN A 833 28.82 -30.13 43.32
C ASN A 833 29.55 -31.14 42.39
N PRO A 834 30.89 -31.06 42.24
CA PRO A 834 31.68 -32.06 41.51
C PRO A 834 31.70 -33.40 42.25
N SER A 835 31.86 -34.51 41.53
CA SER A 835 32.07 -35.86 42.11
C SER A 835 33.45 -36.00 42.77
N VAL A 836 33.56 -36.79 43.85
CA VAL A 836 34.81 -37.13 44.61
C VAL A 836 35.98 -37.39 43.68
N ARG A 837 35.85 -38.42 42.83
CA ARG A 837 36.83 -38.85 41.82
C ARG A 837 37.41 -37.75 40.92
N ARG A 838 36.73 -36.61 40.78
CA ARG A 838 37.17 -35.52 39.89
C ARG A 838 37.83 -34.35 40.57
N ARG A 839 37.54 -34.13 41.85
CA ARG A 839 38.39 -33.28 42.67
C ARG A 839 39.72 -34.00 42.88
N ASP A 840 39.65 -35.31 43.12
CA ASP A 840 40.78 -36.21 43.24
C ASP A 840 41.67 -36.19 41.99
N LEU A 841 41.09 -36.26 40.79
CA LEU A 841 41.83 -36.14 39.53
C LEU A 841 42.59 -34.79 39.38
N VAL A 842 41.97 -33.68 39.79
CA VAL A 842 42.61 -32.35 39.75
C VAL A 842 43.72 -32.26 40.81
N ILE A 843 43.47 -32.79 42.02
CA ILE A 843 44.44 -32.85 43.12
C ILE A 843 45.65 -33.71 42.73
N GLU A 844 45.43 -34.92 42.24
CA GLU A 844 46.47 -35.85 41.77
C GLU A 844 47.28 -35.23 40.62
N GLY A 845 46.60 -34.61 39.66
CA GLY A 845 47.26 -33.89 38.57
C GLY A 845 48.16 -32.75 39.07
N LEU A 846 47.66 -31.91 39.97
CA LEU A 846 48.42 -30.80 40.57
C LEU A 846 49.59 -31.30 41.42
N LEU A 847 49.44 -32.43 42.14
CA LEU A 847 50.51 -33.07 42.91
C LEU A 847 51.62 -33.58 42.00
N ASN A 848 51.27 -34.30 40.93
CA ASN A 848 52.23 -34.81 39.95
C ASN A 848 52.98 -33.69 39.22
N ALA A 849 52.38 -32.51 39.10
CA ALA A 849 53.00 -31.32 38.52
C ALA A 849 53.76 -30.43 39.54
N GLY A 850 53.84 -30.84 40.81
CA GLY A 850 54.61 -30.13 41.84
C GLY A 850 53.96 -28.87 42.41
N TYR A 851 52.66 -28.64 42.18
CA TYR A 851 51.93 -27.45 42.67
C TYR A 851 51.41 -27.62 44.12
N LEU A 852 52.29 -28.00 45.05
CA LEU A 852 51.92 -28.38 46.41
C LEU A 852 51.07 -27.33 47.14
N GLU A 853 51.43 -26.04 47.07
CA GLU A 853 50.69 -24.94 47.71
C GLU A 853 49.25 -24.77 47.20
N SER A 854 49.01 -25.06 45.92
CA SER A 854 47.66 -24.98 45.34
C SER A 854 46.80 -26.14 45.83
N VAL A 855 47.41 -27.32 45.96
CA VAL A 855 46.75 -28.52 46.50
C VAL A 855 46.38 -28.33 47.97
N LYS A 856 47.29 -27.78 48.80
CA LYS A 856 47.01 -27.50 50.22
C LYS A 856 45.79 -26.59 50.40
N LYS A 857 45.71 -25.49 49.64
CA LYS A 857 44.57 -24.56 49.67
C LYS A 857 43.27 -25.24 49.26
N MET A 858 43.31 -26.05 48.21
CA MET A 858 42.15 -26.79 47.71
C MET A 858 41.64 -27.81 48.75
N VAL A 859 42.55 -28.58 49.37
CA VAL A 859 42.20 -29.58 50.39
C VAL A 859 41.61 -28.92 51.63
N ILE A 860 42.23 -27.85 52.17
CA ILE A 860 41.69 -27.10 53.33
C ILE A 860 40.26 -26.60 53.07
N LYS A 861 40.00 -26.10 51.85
CA LYS A 861 38.69 -25.60 51.46
C LYS A 861 37.67 -26.74 51.37
N ILE A 862 38.04 -27.85 50.74
CA ILE A 862 37.19 -29.04 50.59
C ILE A 862 36.85 -29.67 51.95
N THR A 863 37.80 -29.72 52.89
CA THR A 863 37.57 -30.25 54.25
C THR A 863 36.64 -29.34 55.08
N LYS A 864 36.76 -28.01 54.93
CA LYS A 864 35.84 -27.04 55.57
C LYS A 864 34.40 -27.15 55.05
N GLU A 865 34.23 -27.57 53.80
CA GLU A 865 32.94 -27.80 53.16
C GLU A 865 32.35 -29.20 53.50
N GLY A 866 32.96 -29.93 54.45
CA GLY A 866 32.45 -31.20 54.99
C GLY A 866 32.70 -32.41 54.11
N PHE A 867 33.68 -32.33 53.21
CA PHE A 867 33.94 -33.34 52.19
C PHE A 867 35.20 -34.16 52.48
N VAL A 868 35.15 -35.44 52.14
CA VAL A 868 36.19 -36.42 52.44
C VAL A 868 36.84 -36.90 51.12
N PRO A 869 38.15 -36.68 50.89
CA PRO A 869 38.88 -37.23 49.74
C PRO A 869 38.89 -38.77 49.76
N ASP A 870 39.12 -39.42 48.62
CA ASP A 870 39.35 -40.87 48.62
C ASP A 870 40.72 -41.25 49.22
N VAL A 871 40.85 -42.50 49.68
CA VAL A 871 42.04 -42.99 50.42
C VAL A 871 43.30 -42.92 49.56
N ASN A 872 43.20 -43.19 48.25
CA ASN A 872 44.34 -43.15 47.34
C ASN A 872 44.87 -41.73 47.16
N THR A 873 43.98 -40.76 46.98
CA THR A 873 44.31 -39.34 46.84
C THR A 873 44.93 -38.80 48.13
N PHE A 874 44.40 -39.24 49.28
CA PHE A 874 44.96 -38.91 50.58
C PHE A 874 46.39 -39.45 50.75
N ASN A 875 46.65 -40.71 50.37
CA ASN A 875 47.97 -41.31 50.46
C ASN A 875 48.98 -40.63 49.52
N SER A 876 48.59 -40.31 48.28
CA SER A 876 49.44 -39.56 47.35
C SER A 876 49.76 -38.14 47.84
N LEU A 877 48.81 -37.48 48.50
CA LEU A 877 49.00 -36.18 49.12
C LEU A 877 49.96 -36.24 50.32
N MET A 878 49.80 -37.23 51.20
CA MET A 878 50.70 -37.49 52.33
C MET A 878 52.13 -37.75 51.83
N GLU A 879 52.30 -38.60 50.82
CA GLU A 879 53.59 -38.91 50.23
C GLU A 879 54.26 -37.65 49.63
N ALA A 880 53.50 -36.83 48.91
CA ALA A 880 54.02 -35.60 48.31
C ALA A 880 54.42 -34.54 49.36
N VAL A 881 53.63 -34.36 50.42
CA VAL A 881 53.94 -33.44 51.52
C VAL A 881 55.17 -33.93 52.31
N CYS A 882 55.26 -35.23 52.58
CA CYS A 882 56.42 -35.84 53.24
C CYS A 882 57.72 -35.66 52.44
N LYS A 883 57.67 -35.81 51.11
CA LYS A 883 58.84 -35.57 50.22
C LYS A 883 59.36 -34.14 50.25
N VAL A 884 58.51 -33.16 50.55
CA VAL A 884 58.87 -31.73 50.63
C VAL A 884 59.29 -31.31 52.04
N GLY A 885 59.17 -32.20 53.04
CA GLY A 885 59.66 -31.98 54.41
C GLY A 885 58.72 -31.19 55.31
N GLU A 886 57.46 -30.98 54.92
CA GLU A 886 56.47 -30.26 55.72
C GLU A 886 55.69 -31.19 56.67
N VAL A 887 56.40 -31.69 57.68
CA VAL A 887 55.91 -32.70 58.63
C VAL A 887 54.70 -32.19 59.43
N ASP A 888 54.68 -30.93 59.84
CA ASP A 888 53.60 -30.36 60.66
C ASP A 888 52.25 -30.33 59.92
N PHE A 889 52.25 -29.95 58.63
CA PHE A 889 51.05 -29.97 57.80
C PHE A 889 50.53 -31.39 57.59
N CYS A 890 51.46 -32.35 57.43
CA CYS A 890 51.14 -33.77 57.27
C CYS A 890 50.42 -34.32 58.51
N VAL A 891 50.92 -34.00 59.71
CA VAL A 891 50.34 -34.41 61.00
C VAL A 891 48.96 -33.79 61.23
N ASP A 892 48.79 -32.50 60.91
CA ASP A 892 47.51 -31.80 61.08
C ASP A 892 46.43 -32.33 60.11
N MET A 893 46.83 -32.66 58.89
CA MET A 893 45.96 -33.26 57.88
C MET A 893 45.54 -34.68 58.29
N TYR A 894 46.47 -35.51 58.75
CA TYR A 894 46.20 -36.86 59.27
C TYR A 894 45.20 -36.83 60.44
N ARG A 895 45.38 -35.92 61.40
CA ARG A 895 44.46 -35.74 62.54
C ARG A 895 43.07 -35.25 62.11
N SER A 896 43.00 -34.38 61.11
CA SER A 896 41.73 -33.83 60.62
C SER A 896 40.90 -34.88 59.87
N VAL A 897 41.55 -35.78 59.13
CA VAL A 897 40.89 -36.87 58.38
C VAL A 897 40.50 -38.04 59.30
N GLY A 898 41.29 -38.34 60.34
CA GLY A 898 40.90 -39.32 61.35
C GLY A 898 39.59 -38.98 62.09
N LYS A 899 39.26 -37.69 62.21
CA LYS A 899 37.96 -37.23 62.75
C LYS A 899 36.77 -37.46 61.80
N LEU A 900 37.04 -37.72 60.51
CA LEU A 900 36.05 -37.97 59.46
C LEU A 900 35.83 -39.47 59.19
N GLY A 901 36.49 -40.36 59.93
CA GLY A 901 36.23 -41.81 59.91
C GLY A 901 36.98 -42.62 58.84
N LEU A 902 38.02 -42.04 58.21
CA LEU A 902 38.89 -42.78 57.28
C LEU A 902 40.12 -43.36 58.00
N CYS A 903 40.43 -44.63 57.71
CA CYS A 903 41.69 -45.28 58.11
C CYS A 903 42.64 -45.31 56.91
N PRO A 904 43.75 -44.55 56.91
CA PRO A 904 44.81 -44.71 55.91
C PRO A 904 45.45 -46.10 56.00
N ASP A 905 46.08 -46.54 54.91
CA ASP A 905 46.71 -47.87 54.85
C ASP A 905 48.01 -47.93 55.67
N ILE A 906 48.49 -49.14 55.97
CA ILE A 906 49.69 -49.38 56.80
C ILE A 906 50.98 -48.80 56.18
N ASN A 907 50.97 -48.44 54.90
CA ASN A 907 52.12 -47.86 54.20
C ASN A 907 52.19 -46.33 54.31
N THR A 908 51.13 -45.69 54.79
CA THR A 908 50.98 -44.23 54.96
C THR A 908 51.09 -43.84 56.43
#